data_AF-A0A957DNN2-F1
#
_entry.id   AF-A0A957DNN2-F1
#
_cell.length_a   1.000
_cell.length_b   1.000
_cell.length_c   1.000
_cell.angle_alpha   90.00
_cell.angle_beta   90.00
_cell.angle_gamma   90.00
#
_symmetry.space_group_name_H-M   'P 1'
#
loop_
_entity.id
_entity.type
_entity.pdbx_description
1 polymer ?
#
loop_
_entity_poly.entity_id
_entity_poly.type
_entity_poly.pdbx_seq_one_letter_code
_entity_poly.pdbx_strand_id
1 'polypeptide(L)'
;DTTDFGIIDDNFGDQALFETLAAEANSRGIRLVLDGVFNHSSSDSIYFDRYGRYASEGACESVSSPFRDWYNFSPQTGGPCAGDTTYESWFGFDSLPKLNSANQDVRDYIWAGGEAAIARYWMQWADGWRLDVGGDVDPGLTNDPNNDYWEGFRDAVHTTNPDAYIVGEEWNVATAWTLGQEWDATMNYQFGSAIMSFWRDSDFVDNDHNAGSSAGILSPLTPSELDARLHNLEERYPPEAFQAMMNLLGSHDTNRALFMLDENTGLQDDTLYDNPNYDWSDAMTRLRGVVLLQMTMPGAPTIYYGDEVGLVGPVTWDGSTWQDDPYNRLPYPWLDETGMPFYTHLQAQSSQDDLFGYYQTLTTARNNSDALRVGSFDTLLVDDGANVYAYGRLLPDYSDAAVVVVNRATAAQAVTVNVSGYLPSGATFSDELNGGSYTVDASGNIVLSSVPGMSGAVLVLDGALAAPPAAVSDLMVTAVSSSNVDLSWSAAAGATSYDVYRSLVSGGGYALVSNVAGTSFSDTGLTVATNYYYVVVGSDDATGLVAGNSNEAAATTAYSIGWANLQWPSAITHTISAQTGTDTVYGRIWIDGITSQLGATPGLLAEVGFGPVGSVPDDSWNWSAMSFNVDVESNDEYMGSMLPDMLGTFCYTTRYSGDGGASWFYAVNGPDEGNATCPGPFGVLTVIAGADTTAPEAPTNLAIAGTTSGSISLAWDAHPNTDGDLFGFELYRDGTRIATIANPAATSYTDTSVTTGATYSYYLVAFDTSYNRSAASNTIEATAEARTVSVTFLVGVPDYTPGTVYIVGDLGAFGPWNPGLVPMTQVDATTWSYTLDILDGTAVQYKFTRGTWETVEAWGEIIGLTNRAMTVSYGSDGTQLVDLTATDWGTGPDDTKAVQLWRDPIVTAVSPADGAVGVPVDTNVSLSWSLPMDAGTSFELSGPSGIISGTFVLTDTNQTVIFTPDMPLAQATTYTVSASGQVSNGNVQQVPVSYSFTTYAPTIEEQFDALTAKLQMLTDAGEFPGRLGQILVNRSVRAKLLYSYGFDNPAILNLAVIVNVTNAMENAGFLTPEDAAEVRDLATGLITELLNN
;
A
#
# COMPACT_ATOMS: atom_id res chain seq x y z
N ASP A 1 17.37 -20.81 29.90
CA ASP A 1 17.03 -22.22 29.63
C ASP A 1 15.80 -22.63 30.44
N THR A 2 14.64 -22.74 29.80
CA THR A 2 13.34 -22.87 30.49
C THR A 2 13.18 -24.17 31.28
N THR A 3 12.86 -24.09 32.56
CA THR A 3 12.60 -25.27 33.42
C THR A 3 11.13 -25.69 33.42
N ASP A 4 10.21 -24.73 33.36
CA ASP A 4 8.75 -24.93 33.21
C ASP A 4 8.14 -23.70 32.52
N PHE A 5 7.43 -23.91 31.41
CA PHE A 5 6.83 -22.82 30.62
C PHE A 5 5.58 -22.21 31.25
N GLY A 6 4.95 -22.91 32.20
CA GLY A 6 3.66 -22.54 32.78
C GLY A 6 3.75 -21.68 34.04
N ILE A 7 4.95 -21.39 34.54
CA ILE A 7 5.16 -20.67 35.80
C ILE A 7 6.19 -19.55 35.63
N ILE A 8 5.99 -18.45 36.37
CA ILE A 8 6.98 -17.38 36.50
C ILE A 8 8.12 -17.86 37.41
N ASP A 9 9.36 -17.52 37.06
CA ASP A 9 10.52 -17.77 37.91
C ASP A 9 10.40 -17.05 39.26
N ASP A 10 10.66 -17.76 40.37
CA ASP A 10 10.52 -17.22 41.73
C ASP A 10 11.40 -15.97 41.99
N ASN A 11 12.47 -15.75 41.21
CA ASN A 11 13.30 -14.55 41.30
C ASN A 11 12.65 -13.33 40.62
N PHE A 12 11.72 -13.54 39.70
CA PHE A 12 10.97 -12.47 39.01
C PHE A 12 9.60 -12.21 39.64
N GLY A 13 9.01 -13.21 40.32
CA GLY A 13 7.80 -13.04 41.12
C GLY A 13 6.85 -14.21 41.01
N ASP A 14 5.55 -13.91 40.93
CA ASP A 14 4.48 -14.90 40.79
C ASP A 14 3.45 -14.45 39.73
N GLN A 15 2.49 -15.31 39.44
CA GLN A 15 1.40 -15.03 38.50
C GLN A 15 0.65 -13.73 38.84
N ALA A 16 0.37 -13.47 40.13
CA ALA A 16 -0.38 -12.29 40.53
C ALA A 16 0.42 -11.00 40.29
N LEU A 17 1.74 -11.03 40.49
CA LEU A 17 2.61 -9.92 40.14
C LEU A 17 2.66 -9.68 38.63
N PHE A 18 2.72 -10.75 37.82
CA PHE A 18 2.69 -10.65 36.36
C PHE A 18 1.37 -10.03 35.84
N GLU A 19 0.22 -10.46 36.37
CA GLU A 19 -1.08 -9.86 36.03
C GLU A 19 -1.15 -8.38 36.41
N THR A 20 -0.55 -8.02 37.55
CA THR A 20 -0.43 -6.62 37.99
C THR A 20 0.45 -5.82 37.02
N LEU A 21 1.59 -6.38 36.59
CA LEU A 21 2.47 -5.76 35.59
C LEU A 21 1.72 -5.51 34.28
N ALA A 22 1.04 -6.52 33.74
CA ALA A 22 0.27 -6.40 32.50
C ALA A 22 -0.82 -5.33 32.61
N ALA A 23 -1.57 -5.30 33.71
CA ALA A 23 -2.62 -4.30 33.94
C ALA A 23 -2.05 -2.87 34.04
N GLU A 24 -0.94 -2.69 34.78
CA GLU A 24 -0.30 -1.39 34.92
C GLU A 24 0.34 -0.91 33.60
N ALA A 25 0.96 -1.80 32.82
CA ALA A 25 1.50 -1.49 31.50
C ALA A 25 0.38 -1.00 30.56
N ASN A 26 -0.71 -1.78 30.44
CA ASN A 26 -1.84 -1.43 29.60
C ASN A 26 -2.48 -0.09 30.01
N SER A 27 -2.62 0.19 31.31
CA SER A 27 -3.14 1.48 31.79
C SER A 27 -2.30 2.70 31.39
N ARG A 28 -1.04 2.48 30.97
CA ARG A 28 -0.09 3.50 30.49
C ARG A 28 0.08 3.46 28.97
N GLY A 29 -0.68 2.65 28.25
CA GLY A 29 -0.53 2.46 26.81
C GLY A 29 0.72 1.68 26.42
N ILE A 30 1.31 0.92 27.35
CA ILE A 30 2.47 0.05 27.09
C ILE A 30 1.96 -1.36 26.83
N ARG A 31 2.39 -1.94 25.72
CA ARG A 31 2.09 -3.31 25.30
C ARG A 31 3.19 -4.26 25.76
N LEU A 32 2.84 -5.48 26.14
CA LEU A 32 3.77 -6.48 26.68
C LEU A 32 4.01 -7.60 25.67
N VAL A 33 5.22 -7.68 25.13
CA VAL A 33 5.68 -8.79 24.27
C VAL A 33 6.56 -9.72 25.10
N LEU A 34 6.27 -11.02 25.09
CA LEU A 34 7.03 -12.03 25.84
C LEU A 34 8.02 -12.77 24.94
N ASP A 35 9.11 -13.27 25.51
CA ASP A 35 10.08 -14.12 24.81
C ASP A 35 9.65 -15.59 24.87
N GLY A 36 9.39 -16.18 23.71
CA GLY A 36 8.88 -17.53 23.49
C GLY A 36 9.98 -18.49 23.06
N VAL A 37 10.64 -19.12 24.03
CA VAL A 37 11.73 -20.09 23.80
C VAL A 37 11.18 -21.48 23.44
N PHE A 38 10.57 -21.61 22.27
CA PHE A 38 9.84 -22.83 21.87
C PHE A 38 10.66 -23.84 21.07
N ASN A 39 11.91 -23.52 20.73
CA ASN A 39 12.82 -24.45 20.06
C ASN A 39 13.40 -25.51 21.03
N HIS A 40 13.62 -25.16 22.29
CA HIS A 40 14.30 -26.04 23.25
C HIS A 40 13.83 -25.78 24.68
N SER A 41 14.17 -26.70 25.60
CA SER A 41 13.97 -26.52 27.05
C SER A 41 15.30 -26.66 27.79
N SER A 42 15.33 -26.40 29.11
CA SER A 42 16.51 -26.75 29.93
C SER A 42 16.67 -28.27 30.04
N SER A 43 17.92 -28.73 30.10
CA SER A 43 18.23 -30.10 30.50
C SER A 43 17.78 -30.42 31.94
N ASP A 44 17.53 -29.40 32.76
CA ASP A 44 16.97 -29.51 34.10
C ASP A 44 15.48 -29.18 34.14
N SER A 45 14.77 -29.21 33.00
CA SER A 45 13.33 -28.95 32.96
C SER A 45 12.51 -30.10 33.56
N ILE A 46 11.24 -29.83 33.92
CA ILE A 46 10.30 -30.87 34.39
C ILE A 46 10.06 -31.96 33.34
N TYR A 47 10.29 -31.63 32.07
CA TYR A 47 10.06 -32.51 30.92
C TYR A 47 11.28 -33.37 30.63
N PHE A 48 12.50 -32.82 30.78
CA PHE A 48 13.75 -33.52 30.46
C PHE A 48 14.37 -34.19 31.69
N ASP A 49 14.44 -33.47 32.81
CA ASP A 49 14.96 -33.86 34.14
C ASP A 49 16.26 -34.67 34.14
N ARG A 50 17.33 -34.10 33.57
CA ARG A 50 18.64 -34.77 33.53
C ARG A 50 19.23 -35.10 34.90
N TYR A 51 18.84 -34.35 35.94
CA TYR A 51 19.44 -34.42 37.27
C TYR A 51 18.54 -35.09 38.32
N GLY A 52 17.33 -35.53 37.95
CA GLY A 52 16.37 -36.20 38.84
C GLY A 52 15.87 -35.29 39.96
N ARG A 53 15.56 -34.04 39.64
CA ARG A 53 15.10 -33.02 40.60
C ARG A 53 13.60 -33.10 40.86
N TYR A 54 12.82 -33.63 39.92
CA TYR A 54 11.37 -33.64 40.00
C TYR A 54 10.84 -35.01 40.41
N ALA A 55 9.58 -35.03 40.87
CA ALA A 55 8.92 -36.29 41.23
C ALA A 55 8.38 -37.04 40.00
N SER A 56 8.17 -36.34 38.89
CA SER A 56 7.81 -36.89 37.59
C SER A 56 9.05 -37.37 36.86
N GLU A 57 8.97 -38.52 36.18
CA GLU A 57 10.09 -39.04 35.38
C GLU A 57 10.27 -38.24 34.07
N GLY A 58 11.38 -37.52 33.94
CA GLY A 58 11.74 -36.78 32.73
C GLY A 58 12.26 -37.66 31.59
N ALA A 59 12.32 -37.10 30.39
CA ALA A 59 12.75 -37.79 29.16
C ALA A 59 14.16 -38.40 29.27
N CYS A 60 15.02 -37.81 30.10
CA CYS A 60 16.41 -38.19 30.30
C CYS A 60 16.59 -39.30 31.35
N GLU A 61 15.60 -39.49 32.22
CA GLU A 61 15.63 -40.48 33.29
C GLU A 61 15.11 -41.85 32.86
N SER A 62 14.19 -41.88 31.87
CA SER A 62 13.48 -43.09 31.49
C SER A 62 13.08 -43.11 30.01
N VAL A 63 13.33 -44.23 29.33
CA VAL A 63 12.85 -44.46 27.96
C VAL A 63 11.32 -44.64 27.89
N SER A 64 10.65 -44.77 29.04
CA SER A 64 9.19 -44.83 29.14
C SER A 64 8.58 -43.54 29.70
N SER A 65 9.36 -42.47 29.84
CA SER A 65 8.83 -41.15 30.22
C SER A 65 7.78 -40.70 29.21
N PRO A 66 6.67 -40.06 29.64
CA PRO A 66 5.70 -39.48 28.72
C PRO A 66 6.30 -38.37 27.84
N PHE A 67 7.39 -37.74 28.29
CA PHE A 67 8.09 -36.70 27.54
C PHE A 67 9.19 -37.25 26.62
N ARG A 68 9.34 -38.57 26.53
CA ARG A 68 10.47 -39.17 25.80
C ARG A 68 10.51 -38.73 24.33
N ASP A 69 9.36 -38.71 23.68
CA ASP A 69 9.22 -38.38 22.25
C ASP A 69 9.14 -36.87 21.99
N TRP A 70 9.18 -36.03 23.04
CA TRP A 70 9.34 -34.59 22.93
C TRP A 70 10.75 -34.18 22.49
N TYR A 71 11.73 -35.10 22.52
CA TYR A 71 13.13 -34.84 22.20
C TYR A 71 13.70 -35.93 21.28
N ASN A 72 14.73 -35.58 20.52
CA ASN A 72 15.42 -36.52 19.64
C ASN A 72 16.66 -37.11 20.32
N PHE A 73 16.68 -38.43 20.52
CA PHE A 73 17.82 -39.14 21.14
C PHE A 73 18.60 -40.01 20.15
N SER A 74 19.92 -40.00 20.25
CA SER A 74 20.81 -40.91 19.51
C SER A 74 20.85 -42.31 20.15
N PRO A 75 20.85 -43.42 19.38
CA PRO A 75 20.90 -44.78 19.93
C PRO A 75 22.23 -45.10 20.63
N GLN A 76 22.23 -45.47 21.92
CA GLN A 76 23.45 -45.81 22.67
C GLN A 76 23.26 -46.88 23.77
N THR A 77 24.36 -47.51 24.18
CA THR A 77 24.48 -48.41 25.33
C THR A 77 25.04 -47.66 26.55
N GLY A 78 24.20 -47.29 27.53
CA GLY A 78 24.68 -46.61 28.74
C GLY A 78 23.61 -46.04 29.68
N GLY A 79 22.34 -46.02 29.27
CA GLY A 79 21.22 -45.44 30.02
C GLY A 79 20.31 -44.62 29.09
N PRO A 80 19.17 -44.09 29.57
CA PRO A 80 18.26 -43.28 28.76
C PRO A 80 18.89 -41.95 28.28
N CYS A 81 19.88 -41.45 29.03
CA CYS A 81 20.79 -40.35 28.72
C CYS A 81 22.23 -40.73 29.07
N ALA A 82 23.02 -41.19 28.10
CA ALA A 82 24.41 -41.59 28.34
C ALA A 82 25.40 -40.48 27.96
N GLY A 83 25.25 -39.29 28.54
CA GLY A 83 26.16 -38.14 28.40
C GLY A 83 25.76 -37.09 27.35
N ASP A 84 26.60 -36.05 27.23
CA ASP A 84 26.36 -34.76 26.54
C ASP A 84 26.23 -34.86 24.99
N THR A 85 26.29 -36.07 24.43
CA THR A 85 26.25 -36.32 22.96
C THR A 85 25.10 -37.25 22.55
N THR A 86 24.15 -37.49 23.44
CA THR A 86 23.12 -38.54 23.27
C THR A 86 21.74 -38.04 22.85
N TYR A 87 21.58 -36.73 22.67
CA TYR A 87 20.36 -36.11 22.18
C TYR A 87 20.68 -34.89 21.32
N GLU A 88 19.73 -34.49 20.49
CA GLU A 88 19.79 -33.25 19.74
C GLU A 88 19.62 -32.07 20.69
N SER A 89 20.53 -31.10 20.60
CA SER A 89 20.49 -29.87 21.38
C SER A 89 20.85 -28.69 20.51
N TRP A 90 20.33 -27.53 20.89
CA TRP A 90 20.58 -26.30 20.15
C TRP A 90 22.07 -25.97 20.20
N PHE A 91 22.70 -25.84 19.01
CA PHE A 91 24.13 -25.60 18.83
C PHE A 91 25.07 -26.55 19.60
N GLY A 92 24.59 -27.74 19.98
CA GLY A 92 25.36 -28.71 20.75
C GLY A 92 25.52 -28.37 22.24
N PHE A 93 24.84 -27.34 22.75
CA PHE A 93 24.80 -27.05 24.18
C PHE A 93 23.98 -28.12 24.90
N ASP A 94 24.61 -28.93 25.72
CA ASP A 94 23.95 -30.05 26.40
C ASP A 94 22.88 -29.59 27.40
N SER A 95 22.93 -28.34 27.84
CA SER A 95 21.91 -27.70 28.67
C SER A 95 20.62 -27.35 27.92
N LEU A 96 20.59 -27.40 26.59
CA LEU A 96 19.47 -26.94 25.74
C LEU A 96 18.94 -28.05 24.81
N PRO A 97 18.39 -29.17 25.34
CA PRO A 97 17.77 -30.21 24.53
C PRO A 97 16.65 -29.65 23.63
N LYS A 98 16.74 -29.93 22.33
CA LYS A 98 15.82 -29.42 21.31
C LYS A 98 14.49 -30.15 21.36
N LEU A 99 13.39 -29.38 21.40
CA LEU A 99 12.04 -29.90 21.33
C LEU A 99 11.76 -30.40 19.91
N ASN A 100 11.07 -31.53 19.81
CA ASN A 100 10.61 -32.08 18.54
C ASN A 100 9.34 -31.36 18.11
N SER A 101 9.48 -30.29 17.31
CA SER A 101 8.37 -29.48 16.80
C SER A 101 7.37 -30.27 15.95
N ALA A 102 7.75 -31.44 15.41
CA ALA A 102 6.83 -32.32 14.69
C ALA A 102 5.98 -33.22 15.61
N ASN A 103 6.28 -33.29 16.91
CA ASN A 103 5.52 -34.08 17.86
C ASN A 103 4.20 -33.39 18.22
N GLN A 104 3.07 -34.10 18.08
CA GLN A 104 1.75 -33.54 18.37
C GLN A 104 1.57 -33.14 19.85
N ASP A 105 2.12 -33.89 20.80
CA ASP A 105 2.01 -33.53 22.22
C ASP A 105 2.79 -32.25 22.54
N VAL A 106 3.92 -32.00 21.85
CA VAL A 106 4.66 -30.73 21.92
C VAL A 106 3.82 -29.60 21.33
N ARG A 107 3.24 -29.80 20.14
CA ARG A 107 2.36 -28.81 19.49
C ARG A 107 1.14 -28.49 20.36
N ASP A 108 0.47 -29.50 20.90
CA ASP A 108 -0.67 -29.34 21.80
C ASP A 108 -0.29 -28.58 23.07
N TYR A 109 0.89 -28.85 23.62
CA TYR A 109 1.38 -28.14 24.80
C TYR A 109 1.72 -26.67 24.50
N ILE A 110 2.38 -26.40 23.38
CA ILE A 110 2.83 -25.05 23.03
C ILE A 110 1.71 -24.18 22.49
N TRP A 111 0.94 -24.64 21.49
CA TRP A 111 -0.05 -23.79 20.81
C TRP A 111 -1.39 -24.45 20.43
N ALA A 112 -1.42 -25.74 20.09
CA ALA A 112 -2.61 -26.40 19.54
C ALA A 112 -3.66 -26.81 20.59
N GLY A 113 -3.28 -26.96 21.87
CA GLY A 113 -4.09 -27.52 22.96
C GLY A 113 -5.18 -26.60 23.52
N GLY A 114 -5.63 -25.58 22.78
CA GLY A 114 -6.66 -24.65 23.23
C GLY A 114 -6.13 -23.56 24.17
N GLU A 115 -6.99 -22.98 25.01
CA GLU A 115 -6.63 -21.89 25.93
C GLU A 115 -5.53 -22.26 26.95
N ALA A 116 -5.35 -23.55 27.22
CA ALA A 116 -4.33 -24.04 28.16
C ALA A 116 -2.93 -24.20 27.53
N ALA A 117 -2.82 -24.12 26.20
CA ALA A 117 -1.53 -24.17 25.51
C ALA A 117 -0.71 -22.92 25.86
N ILE A 118 0.60 -23.06 26.04
CA ILE A 118 1.48 -22.00 26.57
C ILE A 118 1.34 -20.67 25.82
N ALA A 119 1.36 -20.71 24.49
CA ALA A 119 1.24 -19.55 23.63
C ALA A 119 -0.07 -18.79 23.86
N ARG A 120 -1.16 -19.51 24.15
CA ARG A 120 -2.50 -18.94 24.37
C ARG A 120 -2.76 -18.58 25.83
N TYR A 121 -2.20 -19.35 26.76
CA TYR A 121 -2.35 -19.14 28.19
C TYR A 121 -1.80 -17.77 28.59
N TRP A 122 -0.56 -17.45 28.19
CA TRP A 122 0.06 -16.16 28.50
C TRP A 122 -0.53 -14.99 27.70
N MET A 123 -1.04 -15.25 26.49
CA MET A 123 -1.68 -14.25 25.63
C MET A 123 -3.00 -13.71 26.19
N GLN A 124 -3.52 -14.27 27.29
CA GLN A 124 -4.60 -13.66 28.06
C GLN A 124 -4.22 -12.32 28.71
N TRP A 125 -2.91 -12.07 28.90
CA TRP A 125 -2.38 -10.84 29.50
C TRP A 125 -1.29 -10.16 28.67
N ALA A 126 -0.59 -10.90 27.80
CA ALA A 126 0.40 -10.36 26.87
C ALA A 126 -0.25 -9.82 25.58
N ASP A 127 0.51 -9.02 24.85
CA ASP A 127 0.15 -8.40 23.57
C ASP A 127 1.01 -8.93 22.41
N GLY A 128 1.86 -9.94 22.63
CA GLY A 128 2.71 -10.48 21.57
C GLY A 128 3.76 -11.50 22.03
N TRP A 129 4.44 -12.10 21.06
CA TRP A 129 5.56 -13.02 21.23
C TRP A 129 6.77 -12.61 20.39
N ARG A 130 7.95 -12.57 21.01
CA ARG A 130 9.26 -12.66 20.35
C ARG A 130 9.68 -14.12 20.34
N LEU A 131 10.00 -14.69 19.19
CA LEU A 131 10.25 -16.12 19.03
C LEU A 131 11.76 -16.39 18.98
N ASP A 132 12.32 -16.84 20.09
CA ASP A 132 13.74 -17.23 20.21
C ASP A 132 14.07 -18.33 19.21
N VAL A 133 15.12 -18.10 18.42
CA VAL A 133 15.61 -18.98 17.35
C VAL A 133 14.49 -19.61 16.52
N GLY A 134 13.48 -18.78 16.19
CA GLY A 134 12.25 -19.23 15.54
C GLY A 134 12.48 -19.95 14.21
N GLY A 135 13.47 -19.50 13.44
CA GLY A 135 13.86 -20.12 12.17
C GLY A 135 14.46 -21.54 12.31
N ASP A 136 14.93 -21.92 13.51
CA ASP A 136 15.44 -23.28 13.77
C ASP A 136 14.32 -24.28 14.10
N VAL A 137 13.09 -23.80 14.36
CA VAL A 137 11.91 -24.63 14.65
C VAL A 137 11.30 -25.19 13.38
N ASP A 138 11.25 -24.35 12.34
CA ASP A 138 10.53 -24.55 11.08
C ASP A 138 11.16 -23.65 9.99
N PRO A 139 11.41 -24.15 8.75
CA PRO A 139 12.00 -23.41 7.64
C PRO A 139 11.14 -22.30 6.97
N GLY A 140 9.90 -22.04 7.41
CA GLY A 140 9.07 -20.94 6.91
C GLY A 140 8.49 -21.17 5.51
N LEU A 141 8.14 -22.41 5.20
CA LEU A 141 7.61 -22.79 3.89
C LEU A 141 6.08 -22.70 3.90
N THR A 142 5.56 -21.54 3.50
CA THR A 142 4.10 -21.32 3.42
C THR A 142 3.35 -22.45 2.69
N ASN A 143 2.29 -22.93 3.32
CA ASN A 143 1.38 -23.97 2.82
C ASN A 143 1.99 -25.38 2.66
N ASP A 144 3.10 -25.71 3.34
CA ASP A 144 3.51 -27.11 3.47
C ASP A 144 2.73 -27.78 4.63
N PRO A 145 1.80 -28.71 4.36
CA PRO A 145 1.02 -29.36 5.41
C PRO A 145 1.86 -30.26 6.33
N ASN A 146 3.14 -30.49 6.02
CA ASN A 146 4.08 -31.21 6.90
C ASN A 146 4.89 -30.26 7.78
N ASN A 147 4.72 -28.95 7.61
CA ASN A 147 5.56 -27.91 8.16
C ASN A 147 4.75 -26.61 8.32
N ASP A 148 3.77 -26.69 9.22
CA ASP A 148 2.76 -25.69 9.53
C ASP A 148 2.89 -25.16 10.97
N TYR A 149 4.10 -25.22 11.55
CA TYR A 149 4.25 -24.97 12.98
C TYR A 149 3.93 -23.50 13.32
N TRP A 150 4.46 -22.56 12.53
CA TRP A 150 4.24 -21.14 12.78
C TRP A 150 2.90 -20.64 12.25
N GLU A 151 2.33 -21.24 11.21
CA GLU A 151 0.97 -20.96 10.76
C GLU A 151 -0.05 -21.36 11.84
N GLY A 152 0.07 -22.59 12.34
CA GLY A 152 -0.79 -23.06 13.42
C GLY A 152 -0.59 -22.26 14.72
N PHE A 153 0.66 -21.86 15.01
CA PHE A 153 0.96 -20.98 16.14
C PHE A 153 0.29 -19.60 16.00
N ARG A 154 0.40 -18.96 14.83
CA ARG A 154 -0.22 -17.66 14.53
C ARG A 154 -1.74 -17.75 14.71
N ASP A 155 -2.37 -18.73 14.07
CA ASP A 155 -3.82 -18.96 14.18
C ASP A 155 -4.26 -19.12 15.64
N ALA A 156 -3.49 -19.89 16.42
CA ALA A 156 -3.75 -20.11 17.84
C ALA A 156 -3.62 -18.83 18.67
N VAL A 157 -2.57 -18.04 18.45
CA VAL A 157 -2.33 -16.76 19.15
C VAL A 157 -3.39 -15.74 18.79
N HIS A 158 -3.68 -15.54 17.51
CA HIS A 158 -4.67 -14.57 17.02
C HIS A 158 -6.11 -14.95 17.36
N THR A 159 -6.39 -16.25 17.56
CA THR A 159 -7.67 -16.69 18.17
C THR A 159 -7.86 -16.14 19.59
N THR A 160 -6.78 -16.01 20.37
CA THR A 160 -6.84 -15.45 21.73
C THR A 160 -6.76 -13.92 21.71
N ASN A 161 -5.85 -13.35 20.93
CA ASN A 161 -5.64 -11.91 20.80
C ASN A 161 -5.35 -11.55 19.34
N PRO A 162 -6.32 -11.00 18.59
CA PRO A 162 -6.15 -10.69 17.16
C PRO A 162 -5.17 -9.53 16.90
N ASP A 163 -4.85 -8.73 17.92
CA ASP A 163 -3.89 -7.62 17.84
C ASP A 163 -2.48 -8.06 18.27
N ALA A 164 -2.25 -9.35 18.53
CA ALA A 164 -0.98 -9.83 19.06
C ALA A 164 0.15 -9.73 18.03
N TYR A 165 1.24 -9.08 18.41
CA TYR A 165 2.44 -8.93 17.60
C TYR A 165 3.35 -10.16 17.71
N ILE A 166 3.66 -10.81 16.58
CA ILE A 166 4.54 -11.98 16.50
C ILE A 166 5.80 -11.59 15.75
N VAL A 167 6.94 -11.58 16.46
CA VAL A 167 8.24 -11.25 15.89
C VAL A 167 9.22 -12.41 16.03
N GLY A 168 9.75 -12.90 14.91
CA GLY A 168 10.77 -13.95 14.93
C GLY A 168 12.17 -13.40 15.22
N GLU A 169 12.99 -14.19 15.89
CA GLU A 169 14.43 -14.00 15.85
C GLU A 169 14.99 -14.68 14.60
N GLU A 170 15.29 -13.89 13.57
CA GLU A 170 16.09 -14.29 12.42
C GLU A 170 17.06 -13.16 12.07
N TRP A 171 18.35 -13.46 12.14
CA TRP A 171 19.43 -12.49 11.96
C TRP A 171 19.72 -12.19 10.48
N ASN A 172 19.29 -13.08 9.59
CA ASN A 172 19.46 -12.99 8.14
C ASN A 172 18.13 -12.57 7.46
N VAL A 173 17.86 -13.13 6.27
CA VAL A 173 16.65 -12.89 5.49
C VAL A 173 15.48 -13.66 6.09
N ALA A 174 14.49 -12.94 6.61
CA ALA A 174 13.29 -13.51 7.21
C ALA A 174 12.07 -13.54 6.28
N THR A 175 12.26 -13.34 4.97
CA THR A 175 11.15 -13.22 4.00
C THR A 175 10.23 -14.43 4.03
N ALA A 176 10.77 -15.64 4.23
CA ALA A 176 10.02 -16.89 4.26
C ALA A 176 8.85 -16.86 5.27
N TRP A 177 9.11 -16.35 6.48
CA TRP A 177 8.15 -16.30 7.58
C TRP A 177 7.29 -15.03 7.64
N THR A 178 7.54 -14.04 6.78
CA THR A 178 6.89 -12.70 6.85
C THR A 178 5.92 -12.44 5.70
N LEU A 179 5.46 -13.50 5.04
CA LEU A 179 4.47 -13.45 3.95
C LEU A 179 3.01 -13.40 4.45
N GLY A 180 2.80 -13.23 5.76
CA GLY A 180 1.48 -12.95 6.36
C GLY A 180 0.81 -14.11 7.13
N GLN A 181 1.24 -15.36 6.91
CA GLN A 181 0.66 -16.53 7.59
C GLN A 181 1.41 -16.98 8.84
N GLU A 182 2.60 -16.44 9.10
CA GLU A 182 3.45 -16.88 10.22
C GLU A 182 3.79 -15.69 11.14
N TRP A 183 4.90 -15.00 10.91
CA TRP A 183 5.35 -13.86 11.72
C TRP A 183 4.89 -12.54 11.12
N ASP A 184 4.67 -11.53 11.96
CA ASP A 184 4.41 -10.16 11.51
C ASP A 184 5.70 -9.47 11.09
N ALA A 185 6.81 -9.78 11.77
CA ALA A 185 8.12 -9.22 11.45
C ALA A 185 9.29 -10.06 12.00
N THR A 186 10.51 -9.57 11.83
CA THR A 186 11.72 -10.11 12.46
C THR A 186 12.47 -9.04 13.28
N MET A 187 13.38 -9.50 14.14
CA MET A 187 14.42 -8.67 14.74
C MET A 187 15.38 -8.17 13.65
N ASN A 188 15.29 -6.88 13.32
CA ASN A 188 15.93 -6.31 12.14
C ASN A 188 17.41 -5.95 12.37
N TYR A 189 18.23 -6.95 12.64
CA TYR A 189 19.68 -6.78 12.83
C TYR A 189 20.36 -6.18 11.59
N GLN A 190 19.89 -6.51 10.39
CA GLN A 190 20.43 -5.95 9.15
C GLN A 190 20.24 -4.43 9.05
N PHE A 191 19.11 -3.91 9.53
CA PHE A 191 18.87 -2.47 9.62
C PHE A 191 19.83 -1.82 10.61
N GLY A 192 19.91 -2.35 11.84
CA GLY A 192 20.83 -1.86 12.87
C GLY A 192 22.27 -1.81 12.36
N SER A 193 22.74 -2.90 11.74
CA SER A 193 24.06 -2.98 11.12
C SER A 193 24.28 -1.91 10.05
N ALA A 194 23.30 -1.67 9.17
CA ALA A 194 23.41 -0.67 8.11
C ALA A 194 23.56 0.75 8.66
N ILE A 195 22.69 1.16 9.59
CA ILE A 195 22.71 2.52 10.12
C ILE A 195 23.91 2.75 11.03
N MET A 196 24.33 1.77 11.84
CA MET A 196 25.56 1.89 12.63
C MET A 196 26.80 1.98 11.76
N SER A 197 26.86 1.18 10.70
CA SER A 197 27.94 1.21 9.71
C SER A 197 28.09 2.59 9.04
N PHE A 198 26.98 3.28 8.74
CA PHE A 198 27.02 4.64 8.24
C PHE A 198 27.64 5.63 9.23
N TRP A 199 27.54 5.39 10.54
CA TRP A 199 28.12 6.27 11.56
C TRP A 199 29.53 5.88 11.99
N ARG A 200 30.17 4.90 11.34
CA ARG A 200 31.55 4.45 11.64
C ARG A 200 32.55 4.86 10.57
N ASP A 201 33.78 5.18 11.00
CA ASP A 201 34.91 5.50 10.10
C ASP A 201 35.88 4.32 9.90
N SER A 202 35.67 3.22 10.62
CA SER A 202 36.44 1.97 10.52
C SER A 202 35.55 0.74 10.75
N ASP A 203 35.99 -0.42 10.29
CA ASP A 203 35.28 -1.67 10.55
C ASP A 203 35.15 -1.94 12.06
N PHE A 204 34.03 -2.52 12.48
CA PHE A 204 33.89 -3.17 13.79
C PHE A 204 33.64 -4.66 13.60
N VAL A 205 34.36 -5.46 14.38
CA VAL A 205 34.29 -6.92 14.38
C VAL A 205 34.30 -7.43 15.81
N ASP A 206 33.35 -8.30 16.14
CA ASP A 206 33.30 -9.06 17.39
C ASP A 206 32.83 -10.51 17.13
N ASN A 207 32.44 -11.23 18.19
CA ASN A 207 31.95 -12.61 18.09
C ASN A 207 30.63 -12.76 17.32
N ASP A 208 29.84 -11.69 17.14
CA ASP A 208 28.52 -11.73 16.48
C ASP A 208 28.44 -10.87 15.22
N HIS A 209 29.25 -9.83 15.08
CA HIS A 209 29.45 -9.00 13.90
C HIS A 209 30.76 -9.39 13.20
N ASN A 210 30.75 -10.46 12.42
CA ASN A 210 31.93 -10.91 11.70
C ASN A 210 31.57 -11.50 10.33
N ALA A 211 32.57 -11.79 9.50
CA ALA A 211 32.35 -12.28 8.13
C ALA A 211 31.63 -13.65 8.05
N GLY A 212 31.56 -14.40 9.16
CA GLY A 212 30.90 -15.70 9.25
C GLY A 212 29.51 -15.66 9.86
N SER A 213 29.06 -14.50 10.35
CA SER A 213 27.75 -14.34 10.98
C SER A 213 26.73 -13.73 10.03
N SER A 214 25.45 -13.95 10.33
CA SER A 214 24.34 -13.32 9.59
C SER A 214 24.34 -11.80 9.74
N ALA A 215 24.73 -11.25 10.90
CA ALA A 215 24.82 -9.80 11.13
C ALA A 215 25.88 -9.11 10.26
N GLY A 216 26.95 -9.85 9.91
CA GLY A 216 28.07 -9.35 9.13
C GLY A 216 28.96 -8.36 9.88
N ILE A 217 30.02 -7.89 9.21
CA ILE A 217 30.90 -6.84 9.72
C ILE A 217 30.17 -5.49 9.65
N LEU A 218 30.37 -4.63 10.65
CA LEU A 218 29.96 -3.23 10.57
C LEU A 218 31.03 -2.42 9.82
N SER A 219 30.88 -2.32 8.51
CA SER A 219 31.84 -1.63 7.63
C SER A 219 31.37 -0.24 7.23
N PRO A 220 32.22 0.81 7.29
CA PRO A 220 31.84 2.18 6.95
C PRO A 220 31.06 2.30 5.64
N LEU A 221 29.91 2.97 5.67
CA LEU A 221 29.10 3.23 4.48
C LEU A 221 29.11 4.71 4.09
N THR A 222 29.24 5.00 2.81
CA THR A 222 28.91 6.31 2.22
C THR A 222 27.38 6.52 2.19
N PRO A 223 26.88 7.76 1.99
CA PRO A 223 25.46 8.01 1.78
C PRO A 223 24.82 7.11 0.71
N SER A 224 25.46 6.92 -0.45
CA SER A 224 24.94 6.06 -1.52
C SER A 224 24.91 4.57 -1.17
N GLU A 225 25.88 4.09 -0.38
CA GLU A 225 25.90 2.71 0.10
C GLU A 225 24.88 2.46 1.22
N LEU A 226 24.64 3.45 2.09
CA LEU A 226 23.56 3.40 3.07
C LEU A 226 22.21 3.32 2.35
N ASP A 227 21.97 4.24 1.41
CA ASP A 227 20.74 4.32 0.62
C ASP A 227 20.42 2.98 -0.07
N ALA A 228 21.40 2.43 -0.80
CA ALA A 228 21.26 1.14 -1.46
C ALA A 228 20.97 -0.01 -0.48
N ARG A 229 21.57 0.00 0.72
CA ARG A 229 21.35 -1.04 1.73
C ARG A 229 19.96 -0.93 2.38
N LEU A 230 19.46 0.29 2.60
CA LEU A 230 18.12 0.51 3.14
C LEU A 230 17.03 0.14 2.14
N HIS A 231 17.14 0.56 0.87
CA HIS A 231 16.19 0.15 -0.17
C HIS A 231 16.26 -1.36 -0.45
N ASN A 232 17.42 -2.00 -0.32
CA ASN A 232 17.49 -3.46 -0.41
C ASN A 232 16.73 -4.17 0.73
N LEU A 233 16.61 -3.55 1.91
CA LEU A 233 15.78 -4.08 2.99
C LEU A 233 14.30 -3.84 2.73
N GLU A 234 13.95 -2.66 2.23
CA GLU A 234 12.56 -2.34 1.83
C GLU A 234 12.04 -3.29 0.75
N GLU A 235 12.81 -3.52 -0.32
CA GLU A 235 12.43 -4.41 -1.44
C GLU A 235 12.34 -5.90 -1.05
N ARG A 236 12.90 -6.29 0.10
CA ARG A 236 13.01 -7.70 0.53
C ARG A 236 11.77 -8.20 1.26
N TYR A 237 10.98 -7.30 1.82
CA TYR A 237 9.86 -7.64 2.69
C TYR A 237 8.56 -7.05 2.14
N PRO A 238 7.40 -7.71 2.36
CA PRO A 238 6.12 -7.08 2.13
C PRO A 238 6.01 -5.75 2.90
N PRO A 239 5.33 -4.71 2.37
CA PRO A 239 5.25 -3.40 2.99
C PRO A 239 4.80 -3.44 4.46
N GLU A 240 3.83 -4.29 4.77
CA GLU A 240 3.29 -4.46 6.13
C GLU A 240 4.35 -5.00 7.09
N ALA A 241 5.10 -6.04 6.66
CA ALA A 241 6.18 -6.61 7.46
C ALA A 241 7.34 -5.61 7.64
N PHE A 242 7.70 -4.88 6.58
CA PHE A 242 8.72 -3.83 6.64
C PHE A 242 8.36 -2.73 7.65
N GLN A 243 7.09 -2.30 7.67
CA GLN A 243 6.59 -1.31 8.63
C GLN A 243 6.47 -1.86 10.07
N ALA A 244 6.42 -3.17 10.24
CA ALA A 244 6.36 -3.85 11.54
C ALA A 244 7.74 -4.24 12.12
N MET A 245 8.81 -4.23 11.32
CA MET A 245 10.15 -4.69 11.71
C MET A 245 10.63 -4.16 13.06
N MET A 246 11.14 -5.05 13.91
CA MET A 246 11.73 -4.67 15.20
C MET A 246 13.13 -4.08 14.96
N ASN A 247 13.20 -2.76 14.79
CA ASN A 247 14.40 -2.03 14.42
C ASN A 247 15.29 -1.75 15.64
N LEU A 248 16.11 -2.72 16.00
CA LEU A 248 17.06 -2.66 17.11
C LEU A 248 18.48 -2.22 16.67
N LEU A 249 19.20 -1.56 17.58
CA LEU A 249 20.63 -1.23 17.41
C LEU A 249 21.56 -2.26 18.05
N GLY A 250 21.04 -2.99 19.03
CA GLY A 250 21.70 -4.05 19.75
C GLY A 250 20.69 -4.78 20.62
N SER A 251 21.11 -5.91 21.20
CA SER A 251 20.28 -6.73 22.06
C SER A 251 21.07 -7.29 23.24
N HIS A 252 20.44 -8.23 23.94
CA HIS A 252 21.08 -9.07 24.94
C HIS A 252 22.09 -10.06 24.36
N ASP A 253 22.26 -10.14 23.03
CA ASP A 253 23.17 -11.03 22.30
C ASP A 253 24.13 -10.27 21.38
N THR A 254 24.26 -8.95 21.58
CA THR A 254 25.27 -8.15 20.89
C THR A 254 25.99 -7.25 21.87
N ASN A 255 27.15 -6.75 21.47
CA ASN A 255 27.75 -5.61 22.17
C ASN A 255 26.79 -4.40 22.22
N ARG A 256 26.98 -3.53 23.22
CA ARG A 256 26.19 -2.29 23.36
C ARG A 256 26.46 -1.36 22.17
N ALA A 257 25.42 -0.74 21.62
CA ALA A 257 25.56 0.16 20.46
C ALA A 257 26.59 1.28 20.68
N LEU A 258 26.65 1.84 21.90
CA LEU A 258 27.66 2.84 22.27
C LEU A 258 29.09 2.32 22.11
N PHE A 259 29.36 1.06 22.51
CA PHE A 259 30.66 0.44 22.33
C PHE A 259 30.94 0.14 20.85
N MET A 260 29.98 -0.43 20.14
CA MET A 260 30.10 -0.72 18.71
C MET A 260 30.30 0.53 17.84
N LEU A 261 30.03 1.73 18.36
CA LEU A 261 30.26 3.00 17.66
C LEU A 261 31.56 3.70 18.05
N ASP A 262 32.28 3.20 19.05
CA ASP A 262 33.54 3.78 19.48
C ASP A 262 34.64 3.55 18.43
N GLU A 263 35.40 4.62 18.13
CA GLU A 263 36.44 4.62 17.10
C GLU A 263 37.69 3.79 17.50
N ASN A 264 37.92 3.60 18.79
CA ASN A 264 39.09 2.89 19.33
C ASN A 264 38.89 1.38 19.42
N THR A 265 37.68 0.87 19.13
CA THR A 265 37.41 -0.58 19.01
C THR A 265 38.38 -1.31 18.07
N GLY A 266 38.82 -0.65 16.99
CA GLY A 266 39.78 -1.19 16.03
C GLY A 266 41.22 -1.31 16.56
N LEU A 267 41.53 -0.70 17.71
CA LEU A 267 42.82 -0.85 18.38
C LEU A 267 42.98 -2.21 19.07
N GLN A 268 41.88 -2.92 19.33
CA GLN A 268 41.87 -4.24 19.95
C GLN A 268 42.62 -4.25 21.30
N ASP A 269 42.48 -3.17 22.06
CA ASP A 269 43.14 -2.94 23.35
C ASP A 269 42.07 -2.68 24.42
N ASP A 270 41.74 -3.72 25.19
CA ASP A 270 40.76 -3.65 26.27
C ASP A 270 41.21 -2.74 27.43
N THR A 271 42.52 -2.52 27.58
CA THR A 271 43.08 -1.68 28.65
C THR A 271 42.71 -0.20 28.52
N LEU A 272 42.26 0.24 27.33
CA LEU A 272 41.68 1.57 27.13
C LEU A 272 40.40 1.76 27.95
N TYR A 273 39.61 0.70 28.05
CA TYR A 273 38.29 0.68 28.67
C TYR A 273 38.34 0.41 30.19
N ASP A 274 39.50 0.04 30.73
CA ASP A 274 39.76 -0.07 32.18
C ASP A 274 39.80 1.29 32.90
N ASN A 275 39.73 2.41 32.16
CA ASN A 275 39.66 3.74 32.74
C ASN A 275 38.19 4.18 32.96
N PRO A 276 37.73 4.37 34.21
CA PRO A 276 36.36 4.84 34.46
C PRO A 276 36.08 6.25 33.91
N ASN A 277 37.13 7.02 33.55
CA ASN A 277 37.01 8.33 32.90
C ASN A 277 37.32 8.29 31.40
N TYR A 278 37.13 7.14 30.75
CA TYR A 278 37.22 7.05 29.29
C TYR A 278 36.26 8.06 28.62
N ASP A 279 36.71 8.68 27.52
CA ASP A 279 35.96 9.73 26.83
C ASP A 279 35.02 9.12 25.79
N TRP A 280 33.76 8.95 26.17
CA TRP A 280 32.70 8.43 25.30
C TRP A 280 32.06 9.48 24.39
N SER A 281 32.55 10.73 24.37
CA SER A 281 31.85 11.84 23.71
C SER A 281 31.67 11.66 22.19
N ASP A 282 32.66 11.10 21.51
CA ASP A 282 32.57 10.80 20.07
C ASP A 282 31.52 9.70 19.80
N ALA A 283 31.63 8.57 20.51
CA ALA A 283 30.66 7.47 20.40
C ALA A 283 29.23 7.90 20.76
N MET A 284 29.06 8.78 21.75
CA MET A 284 27.78 9.37 22.11
C MET A 284 27.19 10.23 20.98
N THR A 285 28.04 11.00 20.30
CA THR A 285 27.64 11.81 19.15
C THR A 285 27.19 10.92 17.99
N ARG A 286 27.93 9.83 17.71
CA ARG A 286 27.54 8.84 16.70
C ARG A 286 26.25 8.12 17.07
N LEU A 287 26.05 7.77 18.35
CA LEU A 287 24.83 7.14 18.82
C LEU A 287 23.61 8.03 18.58
N ARG A 288 23.70 9.35 18.84
CA ARG A 288 22.63 10.30 18.47
C ARG A 288 22.30 10.25 16.99
N GLY A 289 23.33 10.20 16.14
CA GLY A 289 23.16 10.06 14.70
C GLY A 289 22.46 8.76 14.27
N VAL A 290 22.80 7.64 14.91
CA VAL A 290 22.15 6.35 14.68
C VAL A 290 20.68 6.40 15.13
N VAL A 291 20.41 6.99 16.30
CA VAL A 291 19.05 7.13 16.85
C VAL A 291 18.18 8.05 16.00
N LEU A 292 18.76 9.10 15.40
CA LEU A 292 18.08 9.94 14.41
C LEU A 292 17.49 9.08 13.30
N LEU A 293 18.30 8.22 12.68
CA LEU A 293 17.83 7.30 11.63
C LEU A 293 16.83 6.29 12.19
N GLN A 294 17.13 5.65 13.33
CA GLN A 294 16.27 4.66 13.96
C GLN A 294 14.84 5.20 14.20
N MET A 295 14.72 6.43 14.71
CA MET A 295 13.44 7.02 15.10
C MET A 295 12.68 7.65 13.94
N THR A 296 13.30 7.81 12.77
CA THR A 296 12.68 8.51 11.63
C THR A 296 12.54 7.66 10.37
N MET A 297 12.91 6.38 10.42
CA MET A 297 12.70 5.37 9.37
C MET A 297 11.43 4.50 9.62
N PRO A 298 10.92 3.78 8.60
CA PRO A 298 9.88 2.76 8.73
C PRO A 298 10.26 1.64 9.71
N GLY A 299 9.28 0.99 10.34
CA GLY A 299 9.48 -0.07 11.34
C GLY A 299 9.16 0.35 12.78
N ALA A 300 9.38 -0.55 13.73
CA ALA A 300 9.23 -0.34 15.18
C ALA A 300 10.61 -0.09 15.84
N PRO A 301 10.99 1.17 16.13
CA PRO A 301 12.26 1.47 16.79
C PRO A 301 12.33 0.78 18.15
N THR A 302 13.38 -0.01 18.36
CA THR A 302 13.55 -0.83 19.55
C THR A 302 14.77 -0.36 20.34
N ILE A 303 14.54 0.12 21.55
CA ILE A 303 15.58 0.59 22.47
C ILE A 303 15.94 -0.54 23.42
N TYR A 304 17.20 -0.97 23.41
CA TYR A 304 17.70 -1.92 24.40
C TYR A 304 17.99 -1.19 25.72
N TYR A 305 17.39 -1.66 26.82
CA TYR A 305 17.34 -0.92 28.09
C TYR A 305 18.72 -0.38 28.51
N GLY A 306 18.81 0.93 28.74
CA GLY A 306 20.04 1.62 29.12
C GLY A 306 20.76 2.29 27.95
N ASP A 307 20.49 1.93 26.70
CA ASP A 307 21.08 2.62 25.53
C ASP A 307 20.65 4.10 25.48
N GLU A 308 19.45 4.42 25.99
CA GLU A 308 18.91 5.78 26.10
C GLU A 308 19.64 6.68 27.10
N VAL A 309 20.45 6.09 27.99
CA VAL A 309 21.35 6.82 28.91
C VAL A 309 22.83 6.56 28.62
N GLY A 310 23.15 5.83 27.54
CA GLY A 310 24.51 5.50 27.14
C GLY A 310 25.16 4.44 28.04
N LEU A 311 24.39 3.43 28.45
CA LEU A 311 24.86 2.31 29.26
C LEU A 311 25.93 1.52 28.52
N VAL A 312 27.09 1.41 29.15
CA VAL A 312 28.21 0.56 28.75
C VAL A 312 28.99 0.19 30.01
N GLY A 313 29.65 -0.96 30.01
CA GLY A 313 30.50 -1.42 31.09
C GLY A 313 31.86 -1.87 30.57
N PRO A 314 32.74 -2.38 31.46
CA PRO A 314 34.01 -2.92 31.03
C PRO A 314 33.81 -4.02 29.99
N VAL A 315 34.46 -3.84 28.84
CA VAL A 315 34.47 -4.79 27.72
C VAL A 315 35.65 -5.75 27.81
N THR A 316 35.56 -6.91 27.17
CA THR A 316 36.62 -7.93 27.22
C THR A 316 37.10 -8.29 25.82
N TRP A 317 38.42 -8.27 25.63
CA TRP A 317 39.09 -8.83 24.46
C TRP A 317 39.71 -10.18 24.84
N ASP A 318 39.33 -11.27 24.17
CA ASP A 318 39.81 -12.62 24.53
C ASP A 318 41.23 -12.95 24.00
N GLY A 319 41.85 -12.00 23.32
CA GLY A 319 43.10 -12.17 22.56
C GLY A 319 42.90 -12.34 21.05
N SER A 320 41.65 -12.46 20.60
CA SER A 320 41.28 -12.63 19.19
C SER A 320 40.04 -11.85 18.75
N THR A 321 39.03 -11.73 19.62
CA THR A 321 37.78 -11.03 19.32
C THR A 321 37.20 -10.37 20.57
N TRP A 322 36.46 -9.28 20.37
CA TRP A 322 35.65 -8.68 21.41
C TRP A 322 34.55 -9.66 21.81
N GLN A 323 34.24 -9.72 23.11
CA GLN A 323 33.15 -10.53 23.68
C GLN A 323 32.02 -9.60 24.12
N ASP A 324 30.78 -10.05 23.99
CA ASP A 324 29.56 -9.32 24.39
C ASP A 324 28.84 -9.90 25.61
N ASP A 325 28.18 -11.06 25.53
CA ASP A 325 27.47 -11.69 26.66
C ASP A 325 28.49 -12.25 27.67
N PRO A 326 28.40 -11.93 28.98
CA PRO A 326 27.34 -11.18 29.69
C PRO A 326 27.61 -9.69 29.94
N TYR A 327 28.64 -9.13 29.33
CA TYR A 327 29.04 -7.73 29.48
C TYR A 327 28.01 -6.73 28.91
N ASN A 328 27.12 -7.18 28.02
CA ASN A 328 26.00 -6.40 27.48
C ASN A 328 24.74 -6.38 28.38
N ARG A 329 24.67 -7.20 29.43
CA ARG A 329 23.51 -7.39 30.34
C ARG A 329 23.70 -6.75 31.72
N LEU A 330 24.29 -5.55 31.75
CA LEU A 330 24.56 -4.81 32.98
C LEU A 330 23.27 -4.34 33.67
N PRO A 331 23.22 -4.22 35.01
CA PRO A 331 22.10 -3.57 35.68
C PRO A 331 21.90 -2.14 35.15
N TYR A 332 20.63 -1.72 35.02
CA TYR A 332 20.32 -0.34 34.63
C TYR A 332 20.89 0.66 35.67
N PRO A 333 21.50 1.78 35.24
CA PRO A 333 22.30 2.65 36.12
C PRO A 333 21.45 3.64 36.94
N TRP A 334 20.48 3.14 37.72
CA TRP A 334 19.69 3.96 38.64
C TRP A 334 20.56 4.61 39.72
N LEU A 335 20.57 5.94 39.79
CA LEU A 335 21.43 6.70 40.71
C LEU A 335 20.94 6.72 42.16
N ASP A 336 19.69 6.34 42.38
CA ASP A 336 19.06 6.25 43.70
C ASP A 336 19.12 4.84 44.32
N GLU A 337 19.62 3.85 43.58
CA GLU A 337 19.80 2.46 44.03
C GLU A 337 21.22 2.15 44.49
N THR A 338 21.41 1.01 45.18
CA THR A 338 22.75 0.59 45.64
C THR A 338 23.60 0.03 44.50
N GLY A 339 24.50 0.84 43.96
CA GLY A 339 25.46 0.45 42.94
C GLY A 339 26.01 1.68 42.24
N MET A 340 27.31 1.74 41.96
CA MET A 340 27.90 2.85 41.21
C MET A 340 28.29 2.34 39.83
N PRO A 341 27.71 2.86 38.73
CA PRO A 341 28.14 2.51 37.38
C PRO A 341 29.65 2.70 37.23
N PHE A 342 30.32 1.83 36.47
CA PHE A 342 31.77 1.87 36.34
C PHE A 342 32.27 3.19 35.71
N TYR A 343 31.68 3.59 34.58
CA TYR A 343 32.05 4.82 33.89
C TYR A 343 31.43 6.07 34.52
N THR A 344 32.21 7.15 34.57
CA THR A 344 31.82 8.38 35.25
C THR A 344 30.74 9.18 34.54
N HIS A 345 30.54 9.01 33.21
CA HIS A 345 29.44 9.67 32.50
C HIS A 345 28.07 9.16 32.95
N LEU A 346 27.99 7.92 33.47
CA LEU A 346 26.75 7.34 33.98
C LEU A 346 26.46 7.68 35.44
N GLN A 347 27.37 8.36 36.15
CA GLN A 347 27.25 8.61 37.59
C GLN A 347 26.57 9.94 37.95
N ALA A 348 26.11 10.70 36.95
CA ALA A 348 25.45 11.99 37.13
C ALA A 348 24.15 12.07 36.34
N GLN A 349 23.06 12.50 36.99
CA GLN A 349 21.74 12.58 36.37
C GLN A 349 21.74 13.48 35.14
N SER A 350 22.41 14.63 35.21
CA SER A 350 22.51 15.55 34.08
C SER A 350 23.17 14.96 32.83
N SER A 351 24.04 13.96 32.99
CA SER A 351 24.68 13.27 31.88
C SER A 351 23.76 12.21 31.27
N GLN A 352 23.00 11.49 32.11
CA GLN A 352 21.98 10.55 31.66
C GLN A 352 20.84 11.30 30.92
N ASP A 353 20.40 12.43 31.48
CA ASP A 353 19.31 13.26 30.94
C ASP A 353 19.64 13.84 29.55
N ASP A 354 20.91 14.07 29.23
CA ASP A 354 21.33 14.68 27.95
C ASP A 354 21.12 13.74 26.75
N LEU A 355 21.35 12.43 26.92
CA LEU A 355 21.00 11.46 25.88
C LEU A 355 19.52 11.09 25.98
N PHE A 356 18.99 10.89 27.19
CA PHE A 356 17.60 10.52 27.39
C PHE A 356 16.64 11.56 26.80
N GLY A 357 16.92 12.85 27.02
CA GLY A 357 16.16 13.95 26.42
C GLY A 357 16.20 13.96 24.90
N TYR A 358 17.32 13.55 24.29
CA TYR A 358 17.43 13.40 22.84
C TYR A 358 16.52 12.30 22.30
N TYR A 359 16.50 11.13 22.96
CA TYR A 359 15.54 10.06 22.65
C TYR A 359 14.09 10.52 22.84
N GLN A 360 13.80 11.27 23.92
CA GLN A 360 12.46 11.82 24.14
C GLN A 360 12.01 12.78 23.04
N THR A 361 12.91 13.66 22.56
CA THR A 361 12.60 14.57 21.45
C THR A 361 12.21 13.79 20.20
N LEU A 362 13.03 12.82 19.78
CA LEU A 362 12.79 12.06 18.54
C LEU A 362 11.57 11.12 18.65
N THR A 363 11.38 10.47 19.80
CA THR A 363 10.17 9.66 20.03
C THR A 363 8.91 10.51 20.07
N THR A 364 8.97 11.73 20.61
CA THR A 364 7.86 12.69 20.57
C THR A 364 7.56 13.12 19.14
N ALA A 365 8.58 13.48 18.35
CA ALA A 365 8.41 13.82 16.94
C ALA A 365 7.77 12.65 16.16
N ARG A 366 8.27 11.43 16.34
CA ARG A 366 7.71 10.21 15.74
C ARG A 366 6.25 9.98 16.15
N ASN A 367 5.90 10.18 17.42
CA ASN A 367 4.52 9.96 17.89
C ASN A 367 3.56 11.07 17.45
N ASN A 368 4.05 12.29 17.19
CA ASN A 368 3.25 13.41 16.73
C ASN A 368 3.08 13.45 15.19
N SER A 369 3.92 12.72 14.45
CA SER A 369 3.85 12.61 12.98
C SER A 369 3.53 11.17 12.58
N ASP A 370 2.38 10.96 11.94
CA ASP A 370 2.03 9.66 11.35
C ASP A 370 2.98 9.34 10.19
N ALA A 371 3.45 10.34 9.43
CA ALA A 371 4.40 10.15 8.34
C ALA A 371 5.71 9.49 8.82
N LEU A 372 6.25 9.91 9.97
CA LEU A 372 7.46 9.28 10.54
C LEU A 372 7.24 7.82 10.94
N ARG A 373 6.00 7.40 11.20
CA ARG A 373 5.66 6.01 11.57
C ARG A 373 5.37 5.14 10.35
N VAL A 374 4.42 5.54 9.52
CA VAL A 374 3.83 4.71 8.45
C VAL A 374 3.90 5.34 7.05
N GLY A 375 4.49 6.54 6.92
CA GLY A 375 4.72 7.15 5.62
C GLY A 375 5.71 6.36 4.77
N SER A 376 5.70 6.64 3.46
CA SER A 376 6.68 6.15 2.48
C SER A 376 8.12 6.44 2.90
N PHE A 377 9.10 5.80 2.27
CA PHE A 377 10.51 6.10 2.45
C PHE A 377 11.12 6.46 1.10
N ASP A 378 11.28 7.76 0.86
CA ASP A 378 11.67 8.28 -0.46
C ASP A 378 13.00 9.02 -0.39
N THR A 379 14.00 8.59 -1.16
CA THR A 379 15.30 9.27 -1.19
C THR A 379 15.23 10.62 -1.92
N LEU A 380 15.68 11.68 -1.24
CA LEU A 380 15.63 13.06 -1.74
C LEU A 380 17.02 13.64 -2.06
N LEU A 381 18.05 13.24 -1.32
CA LEU A 381 19.42 13.68 -1.54
C LEU A 381 20.42 12.60 -1.12
N VAL A 382 21.33 12.27 -2.03
CA VAL A 382 22.50 11.43 -1.76
C VAL A 382 23.75 12.20 -2.21
N ASP A 383 24.56 12.68 -1.25
CA ASP A 383 25.79 13.40 -1.54
C ASP A 383 26.98 12.80 -0.78
N ASP A 384 27.66 11.86 -1.44
CA ASP A 384 28.88 11.23 -0.92
C ASP A 384 30.04 12.21 -0.73
N GLY A 385 30.10 13.28 -1.54
CA GLY A 385 31.16 14.28 -1.45
C GLY A 385 31.01 15.16 -0.22
N ALA A 386 29.77 15.46 0.15
CA ALA A 386 29.42 16.25 1.32
C ALA A 386 29.17 15.40 2.58
N ASN A 387 29.02 14.08 2.48
CA ASN A 387 28.53 13.21 3.54
C ASN A 387 27.15 13.63 4.07
N VAL A 388 26.25 13.97 3.14
CA VAL A 388 24.87 14.38 3.42
C VAL A 388 23.91 13.40 2.78
N TYR A 389 22.93 12.97 3.56
CA TYR A 389 21.83 12.12 3.12
C TYR A 389 20.50 12.76 3.51
N ALA A 390 19.50 12.75 2.65
CA ALA A 390 18.15 13.19 2.99
C ALA A 390 17.09 12.32 2.34
N TYR A 391 16.00 12.12 3.07
CA TYR A 391 14.86 11.33 2.63
C TYR A 391 13.55 11.93 3.14
N GLY A 392 12.48 11.65 2.42
CA GLY A 392 11.12 12.04 2.70
C GLY A 392 10.34 10.90 3.33
N ARG A 393 9.38 11.27 4.17
CA ARG A 393 8.34 10.39 4.69
C ARG A 393 7.01 11.04 4.35
N LEU A 394 6.15 10.40 3.57
CA LEU A 394 4.90 11.00 3.10
C LEU A 394 3.76 10.00 3.28
N LEU A 395 2.64 10.45 3.83
CA LEU A 395 1.43 9.63 3.85
C LEU A 395 0.78 9.59 2.46
N PRO A 396 0.23 8.44 2.02
CA PRO A 396 -0.40 8.32 0.70
C PRO A 396 -1.55 9.30 0.44
N ASP A 397 -2.21 9.77 1.50
CA ASP A 397 -3.32 10.74 1.45
C ASP A 397 -2.86 12.20 1.59
N TYR A 398 -1.54 12.45 1.66
CA TYR A 398 -0.93 13.77 1.85
C TYR A 398 -1.34 14.47 3.16
N SER A 399 -1.87 13.74 4.15
CA SER A 399 -2.30 14.34 5.42
C SER A 399 -1.15 14.71 6.36
N ASP A 400 0.01 14.05 6.21
CA ASP A 400 1.24 14.34 6.96
C ASP A 400 2.47 14.06 6.10
N ALA A 401 3.56 14.76 6.39
CA ALA A 401 4.86 14.57 5.75
C ALA A 401 6.02 14.95 6.67
N ALA A 402 7.17 14.34 6.44
CA ALA A 402 8.42 14.74 7.05
C ALA A 402 9.58 14.69 6.04
N VAL A 403 10.59 15.53 6.26
CA VAL A 403 11.87 15.50 5.54
C VAL A 403 12.98 15.39 6.57
N VAL A 404 13.80 14.34 6.46
CA VAL A 404 14.93 14.11 7.36
C VAL A 404 16.20 14.43 6.60
N VAL A 405 17.06 15.25 7.20
CA VAL A 405 18.39 15.57 6.65
C VAL A 405 19.44 15.09 7.64
N VAL A 406 20.40 14.32 7.18
CA VAL A 406 21.50 13.76 7.97
C VAL A 406 22.81 14.33 7.45
N ASN A 407 23.57 14.97 8.33
CA ASN A 407 24.90 15.51 8.06
C ASN A 407 25.94 14.71 8.86
N ARG A 408 26.58 13.76 8.18
CA ARG A 408 27.65 12.94 8.75
C ARG A 408 29.03 13.61 8.65
N ALA A 409 29.14 14.80 8.05
CA ALA A 409 30.38 15.56 8.11
C ALA A 409 30.61 16.15 9.51
N THR A 410 31.86 16.29 9.92
CA THR A 410 32.22 16.92 11.20
C THR A 410 31.93 18.43 11.25
N ALA A 411 31.80 19.07 10.09
CA ALA A 411 31.44 20.48 9.98
C ALA A 411 29.94 20.65 9.71
N ALA A 412 29.38 21.76 10.22
CA ALA A 412 28.03 22.16 9.84
C ALA A 412 27.97 22.50 8.34
N GLN A 413 26.87 22.13 7.69
CA GLN A 413 26.68 22.29 6.24
C GLN A 413 25.43 23.07 5.89
N ALA A 414 25.50 23.87 4.82
CA ALA A 414 24.30 24.39 4.19
C ALA A 414 23.79 23.33 3.20
N VAL A 415 22.53 22.92 3.35
CA VAL A 415 21.95 21.83 2.57
C VAL A 415 20.73 22.35 1.81
N THR A 416 20.61 21.97 0.54
CA THR A 416 19.42 22.26 -0.28
C THR A 416 18.85 20.92 -0.72
N VAL A 417 17.62 20.63 -0.30
CA VAL A 417 16.91 19.39 -0.66
C VAL A 417 15.90 19.73 -1.74
N ASN A 418 15.98 19.07 -2.89
CA ASN A 418 15.01 19.22 -3.96
C ASN A 418 13.84 18.27 -3.71
N VAL A 419 12.66 18.83 -3.54
CA VAL A 419 11.40 18.12 -3.29
C VAL A 419 10.37 18.41 -4.38
N SER A 420 10.82 18.91 -5.54
CA SER A 420 9.96 19.18 -6.69
C SER A 420 9.27 17.90 -7.16
N GLY A 421 7.95 17.96 -7.37
CA GLY A 421 7.12 16.79 -7.70
C GLY A 421 6.78 15.90 -6.49
N TYR A 422 7.45 16.08 -5.34
CA TYR A 422 7.21 15.33 -4.11
C TYR A 422 6.37 16.13 -3.11
N LEU A 423 6.76 17.38 -2.83
CA LEU A 423 6.06 18.29 -1.93
C LEU A 423 5.68 19.60 -2.65
N PRO A 424 4.51 20.19 -2.34
CA PRO A 424 4.07 21.41 -2.99
C PRO A 424 4.89 22.63 -2.56
N SER A 425 5.10 23.55 -3.49
CA SER A 425 5.66 24.87 -3.18
C SER A 425 4.81 25.60 -2.15
N GLY A 426 5.46 26.22 -1.17
CA GLY A 426 4.81 26.90 -0.05
C GLY A 426 4.50 26.00 1.15
N ALA A 427 4.68 24.68 1.06
CA ALA A 427 4.55 23.80 2.23
C ALA A 427 5.56 24.19 3.32
N THR A 428 5.08 24.28 4.57
CA THR A 428 5.84 24.70 5.74
C THR A 428 6.13 23.52 6.66
N PHE A 429 7.33 23.49 7.22
CA PHE A 429 7.79 22.44 8.13
C PHE A 429 8.44 23.04 9.37
N SER A 430 8.26 22.40 10.52
CA SER A 430 8.95 22.69 11.77
C SER A 430 10.11 21.71 11.97
N ASP A 431 11.29 22.20 12.35
CA ASP A 431 12.42 21.33 12.71
C ASP A 431 12.31 20.92 14.18
N GLU A 432 11.91 19.67 14.41
CA GLU A 432 11.70 19.11 15.75
C GLU A 432 13.01 18.87 16.51
N LEU A 433 14.15 18.85 15.82
CA LEU A 433 15.45 18.57 16.44
C LEU A 433 16.20 19.85 16.84
N ASN A 434 16.23 20.84 15.95
CA ASN A 434 17.00 22.06 16.15
C ASN A 434 16.12 23.31 16.38
N GLY A 435 14.82 23.20 16.17
CA GLY A 435 13.89 24.32 16.11
C GLY A 435 14.00 25.13 14.81
N GLY A 436 12.95 25.88 14.51
CA GLY A 436 12.87 26.72 13.31
C GLY A 436 11.77 26.25 12.35
N SER A 437 11.52 27.07 11.32
CA SER A 437 10.52 26.78 10.30
C SER A 437 11.14 26.93 8.91
N TYR A 438 10.81 26.01 8.03
CA TYR A 438 11.32 25.91 6.67
C TYR A 438 10.15 25.83 5.70
N THR A 439 10.35 26.36 4.49
CA THR A 439 9.30 26.40 3.47
C THR A 439 9.85 25.92 2.15
N VAL A 440 9.08 25.12 1.43
CA VAL A 440 9.40 24.74 0.04
C VAL A 440 9.32 25.98 -0.84
N ASP A 441 10.42 26.36 -1.46
CA ASP A 441 10.47 27.55 -2.31
C ASP A 441 9.78 27.34 -3.67
N ALA A 442 9.70 28.41 -4.46
CA ALA A 442 9.07 28.38 -5.79
C ALA A 442 9.82 27.51 -6.83
N SER A 443 11.02 27.05 -6.51
CA SER A 443 11.81 26.12 -7.33
C SER A 443 11.77 24.69 -6.78
N GLY A 444 10.90 24.41 -5.81
CA GLY A 444 10.74 23.09 -5.20
C GLY A 444 11.86 22.71 -4.23
N ASN A 445 12.58 23.67 -3.64
CA ASN A 445 13.67 23.36 -2.71
C ASN A 445 13.33 23.72 -1.26
N ILE A 446 13.82 22.91 -0.33
CA ILE A 446 13.97 23.27 1.08
C ILE A 446 15.43 23.63 1.33
N VAL A 447 15.69 24.88 1.75
CA VAL A 447 17.04 25.39 1.97
C VAL A 447 17.34 25.49 3.47
N LEU A 448 18.19 24.61 3.97
CA LEU A 448 18.70 24.63 5.33
C LEU A 448 20.03 25.38 5.35
N SER A 449 20.05 26.57 5.93
CA SER A 449 21.26 27.41 5.96
C SER A 449 22.41 26.82 6.79
N SER A 450 22.09 25.95 7.75
CA SER A 450 23.05 25.24 8.58
C SER A 450 22.42 24.01 9.24
N VAL A 451 22.87 22.83 8.84
CA VAL A 451 22.63 21.55 9.53
C VAL A 451 23.89 21.25 10.34
N PRO A 452 23.80 21.05 11.68
CA PRO A 452 24.98 20.77 12.50
C PRO A 452 25.76 19.55 12.01
N GLY A 453 27.08 19.56 12.21
CA GLY A 453 27.94 18.42 11.87
C GLY A 453 27.71 17.24 12.81
N MET A 454 27.87 16.01 12.32
CA MET A 454 27.59 14.77 13.03
C MET A 454 26.17 14.75 13.64
N SER A 455 25.20 15.25 12.89
CA SER A 455 23.82 15.47 13.36
C SER A 455 22.84 15.49 12.19
N GLY A 456 21.68 16.11 12.35
CA GLY A 456 20.69 16.25 11.29
C GLY A 456 19.61 17.29 11.59
N ALA A 457 18.54 17.23 10.82
CA ALA A 457 17.30 17.98 11.01
C ALA A 457 16.11 17.06 10.74
N VAL A 458 15.04 17.21 11.53
CA VAL A 458 13.79 16.44 11.37
C VAL A 458 12.68 17.44 11.11
N LEU A 459 12.37 17.65 9.84
CA LEU A 459 11.38 18.62 9.40
C LEU A 459 10.01 17.93 9.34
N VAL A 460 9.10 18.24 10.26
CA VAL A 460 7.73 17.71 10.28
C VAL A 460 6.77 18.77 9.73
N LEU A 461 5.78 18.34 8.96
CA LEU A 461 4.79 19.24 8.34
C LEU A 461 4.12 20.14 9.39
N ASP A 462 4.06 21.43 9.11
CA ASP A 462 3.30 22.43 9.87
C ASP A 462 2.18 22.97 8.98
N GLY A 463 1.00 22.35 9.06
CA GLY A 463 -0.19 22.71 8.29
C GLY A 463 -0.73 21.55 7.45
N ALA A 464 -1.32 21.87 6.30
CA ALA A 464 -1.87 20.88 5.37
C ALA A 464 -1.14 20.97 4.02
N LEU A 465 -0.98 19.83 3.36
CA LEU A 465 -0.48 19.78 1.99
C LEU A 465 -1.61 19.98 0.99
N ALA A 466 -1.27 20.55 -0.16
CA ALA A 466 -2.12 20.42 -1.34
C ALA A 466 -1.97 19.01 -1.90
N ALA A 467 -3.08 18.39 -2.30
CA ALA A 467 -3.04 17.12 -3.01
C ALA A 467 -2.51 17.31 -4.45
N PRO A 468 -1.83 16.31 -5.02
CA PRO A 468 -1.40 16.35 -6.41
C PRO A 468 -2.62 16.36 -7.36
N PRO A 469 -2.42 16.70 -8.64
CA PRO A 469 -3.44 16.49 -9.66
C PRO A 469 -3.90 15.03 -9.71
N ALA A 470 -5.14 14.79 -10.12
CA ALA A 470 -5.63 13.45 -10.40
C ALA A 470 -4.82 12.82 -11.55
N ALA A 471 -4.57 11.51 -11.49
CA ALA A 471 -4.03 10.79 -12.63
C ALA A 471 -5.03 10.77 -13.79
N VAL A 472 -4.53 10.85 -15.02
CA VAL A 472 -5.36 10.63 -16.22
C VAL A 472 -5.75 9.15 -16.28
N SER A 473 -7.00 8.80 -16.50
CA SER A 473 -7.45 7.39 -16.48
C SER A 473 -7.94 6.87 -17.83
N ASP A 474 -8.08 7.74 -18.83
CA ASP A 474 -8.72 7.45 -20.12
C ASP A 474 -7.80 7.76 -21.31
N LEU A 475 -6.48 7.67 -21.12
CA LEU A 475 -5.54 7.78 -22.22
C LEU A 475 -5.85 6.72 -23.28
N MET A 476 -6.09 7.15 -24.50
CA MET A 476 -6.44 6.26 -25.60
C MET A 476 -5.79 6.66 -26.92
N VAL A 477 -5.62 5.67 -27.79
CA VAL A 477 -5.20 5.88 -29.18
C VAL A 477 -6.43 6.11 -30.05
N THR A 478 -6.44 7.21 -30.78
CA THR A 478 -7.57 7.66 -31.62
C THR A 478 -7.36 7.39 -33.10
N ALA A 479 -6.11 7.40 -33.55
CA ALA A 479 -5.74 7.06 -34.93
C ALA A 479 -4.29 6.57 -34.99
N VAL A 480 -4.03 5.71 -35.97
CA VAL A 480 -2.71 5.15 -36.24
C VAL A 480 -2.44 5.21 -37.74
N SER A 481 -1.21 5.55 -38.10
CA SER A 481 -0.70 5.46 -39.47
C SER A 481 0.69 4.83 -39.48
N SER A 482 1.35 4.80 -40.64
CA SER A 482 2.72 4.29 -40.75
C SER A 482 3.76 5.11 -40.01
N SER A 483 3.46 6.36 -39.61
CA SER A 483 4.43 7.27 -38.98
C SER A 483 3.89 8.09 -37.81
N ASN A 484 2.63 7.87 -37.42
CA ASN A 484 1.96 8.68 -36.41
C ASN A 484 1.05 7.83 -35.53
N VAL A 485 1.00 8.19 -34.25
CA VAL A 485 0.00 7.71 -33.28
C VAL A 485 -0.64 8.96 -32.67
N ASP A 486 -1.97 9.06 -32.81
CA ASP A 486 -2.74 10.17 -32.25
C ASP A 486 -3.38 9.74 -30.93
N LEU A 487 -3.07 10.46 -29.87
CA LEU A 487 -3.53 10.20 -28.51
C LEU A 487 -4.55 11.26 -28.07
N SER A 488 -5.50 10.83 -27.25
CA SER A 488 -6.40 11.72 -26.52
C SER A 488 -6.66 11.21 -25.12
N TRP A 489 -6.97 12.14 -24.22
CA TRP A 489 -7.42 11.88 -22.86
C TRP A 489 -8.37 13.00 -22.41
N SER A 490 -8.98 12.84 -21.24
CA SER A 490 -9.77 13.87 -20.58
C SER A 490 -8.91 14.75 -19.68
N ALA A 491 -9.34 16.00 -19.46
CA ALA A 491 -8.62 16.89 -18.55
C ALA A 491 -8.70 16.36 -17.11
N ALA A 492 -7.55 16.11 -16.48
CA ALA A 492 -7.46 15.69 -15.10
C ALA A 492 -7.69 16.87 -14.13
N ALA A 493 -8.38 16.61 -13.03
CA ALA A 493 -8.63 17.62 -12.00
C ALA A 493 -7.30 18.08 -11.36
N GLY A 494 -7.12 19.39 -11.22
CA GLY A 494 -5.89 19.98 -10.69
C GLY A 494 -4.74 20.12 -11.69
N ALA A 495 -4.78 19.43 -12.84
CA ALA A 495 -3.71 19.50 -13.83
C ALA A 495 -3.84 20.76 -14.72
N THR A 496 -2.75 21.51 -14.85
CA THR A 496 -2.62 22.65 -15.78
C THR A 496 -1.84 22.30 -17.03
N SER A 497 -0.99 21.26 -16.97
CA SER A 497 -0.24 20.71 -18.09
C SER A 497 -0.14 19.18 -17.98
N TYR A 498 0.36 18.53 -19.04
CA TYR A 498 0.47 17.08 -19.15
C TYR A 498 1.81 16.69 -19.75
N ASP A 499 2.58 15.89 -19.02
CA ASP A 499 3.79 15.24 -19.51
C ASP A 499 3.41 13.93 -20.21
N VAL A 500 3.67 13.87 -21.52
CA VAL A 500 3.42 12.69 -22.36
C VAL A 500 4.70 11.88 -22.44
N TYR A 501 4.64 10.66 -21.94
CA TYR A 501 5.75 9.73 -21.98
C TYR A 501 5.50 8.61 -22.99
N ARG A 502 6.59 8.06 -23.52
CA ARG A 502 6.59 6.92 -24.45
C ARG A 502 7.63 5.89 -24.07
N SER A 503 7.29 4.62 -24.23
CA SER A 503 8.19 3.48 -24.10
C SER A 503 8.09 2.54 -25.30
N LEU A 504 9.13 1.72 -25.48
CA LEU A 504 9.15 0.56 -26.38
C LEU A 504 8.83 -0.75 -25.64
N VAL A 505 8.68 -0.70 -24.32
CA VAL A 505 8.40 -1.84 -23.44
C VAL A 505 7.19 -1.47 -22.57
N SER A 506 6.26 -2.42 -22.39
CA SER A 506 5.08 -2.21 -21.55
C SER A 506 5.47 -2.14 -20.08
N GLY A 507 4.78 -1.30 -19.31
CA GLY A 507 4.90 -1.22 -17.85
C GLY A 507 6.11 -0.43 -17.34
N GLY A 508 6.97 0.11 -18.21
CA GLY A 508 8.14 0.86 -17.77
C GLY A 508 9.06 1.33 -18.89
N GLY A 509 10.19 1.95 -18.52
CA GLY A 509 11.16 2.49 -19.49
C GLY A 509 10.70 3.75 -20.21
N TYR A 510 9.70 4.43 -19.65
CA TYR A 510 9.10 5.64 -20.19
C TYR A 510 10.10 6.79 -20.32
N ALA A 511 10.11 7.42 -21.49
CA ALA A 511 10.86 8.65 -21.77
C ALA A 511 9.90 9.79 -22.10
N LEU A 512 10.14 10.97 -21.52
CA LEU A 512 9.36 12.16 -21.79
C LEU A 512 9.47 12.54 -23.27
N VAL A 513 8.33 12.66 -23.95
CA VAL A 513 8.25 13.08 -25.35
C VAL A 513 7.89 14.55 -25.45
N SER A 514 6.91 15.00 -24.66
CA SER A 514 6.44 16.38 -24.70
C SER A 514 5.70 16.76 -23.41
N ASN A 515 5.67 18.06 -23.10
CA ASN A 515 4.73 18.64 -22.15
C ASN A 515 3.69 19.46 -22.94
N VAL A 516 2.41 19.23 -22.69
CA VAL A 516 1.31 19.88 -23.43
C VAL A 516 0.26 20.45 -22.48
N ALA A 517 -0.36 21.58 -22.85
CA ALA A 517 -1.47 22.19 -22.09
C ALA A 517 -2.85 21.66 -22.51
N GLY A 518 -2.93 20.92 -23.63
CA GLY A 518 -4.16 20.33 -24.14
C GLY A 518 -4.27 18.84 -23.81
N THR A 519 -5.40 18.23 -24.13
CA THR A 519 -5.71 16.83 -23.79
C THR A 519 -5.60 15.87 -24.98
N SER A 520 -4.74 16.22 -25.94
CA SER A 520 -4.50 15.43 -27.14
C SER A 520 -3.08 15.67 -27.63
N PHE A 521 -2.46 14.63 -28.16
CA PHE A 521 -1.11 14.71 -28.69
C PHE A 521 -0.95 13.81 -29.91
N SER A 522 -0.36 14.33 -30.99
CA SER A 522 0.02 13.53 -32.16
C SER A 522 1.51 13.28 -32.08
N ASP A 523 1.89 12.03 -31.79
CA ASP A 523 3.28 11.61 -31.83
C ASP A 523 3.64 11.28 -33.29
N THR A 524 4.60 12.01 -33.85
CA THR A 524 4.89 12.00 -35.28
C THR A 524 6.34 11.59 -35.56
N GLY A 525 6.61 11.08 -36.77
CA GLY A 525 7.95 10.62 -37.12
C GLY A 525 8.31 9.27 -36.50
N LEU A 526 7.28 8.48 -36.17
CA LEU A 526 7.43 7.14 -35.64
C LEU A 526 7.90 6.16 -36.72
N THR A 527 8.56 5.11 -36.28
CA THR A 527 8.95 3.99 -37.14
C THR A 527 7.72 3.13 -37.38
N VAL A 528 7.49 2.73 -38.64
CA VAL A 528 6.41 1.82 -39.02
C VAL A 528 6.61 0.42 -38.40
N ALA A 529 5.52 -0.35 -38.22
CA ALA A 529 5.53 -1.70 -37.65
C ALA A 529 6.23 -1.77 -36.29
N THR A 530 6.16 -0.70 -35.50
CA THR A 530 6.76 -0.60 -34.17
C THR A 530 5.65 -0.37 -33.16
N ASN A 531 5.65 -1.18 -32.08
CA ASN A 531 4.70 -1.00 -30.98
C ASN A 531 5.24 0.05 -30.01
N TYR A 532 4.39 0.99 -29.64
CA TYR A 532 4.69 2.07 -28.71
C TYR A 532 3.68 2.06 -27.57
N TYR A 533 4.18 2.27 -26.36
CA TYR A 533 3.40 2.38 -25.14
C TYR A 533 3.47 3.81 -24.62
N TYR A 534 2.35 4.34 -24.16
CA TYR A 534 2.23 5.72 -23.72
C TYR A 534 1.58 5.79 -22.35
N VAL A 535 2.09 6.69 -21.52
CA VAL A 535 1.42 7.17 -20.30
C VAL A 535 1.47 8.69 -20.28
N VAL A 536 0.51 9.30 -19.61
CA VAL A 536 0.42 10.74 -19.42
C VAL A 536 0.38 11.04 -17.93
N VAL A 537 1.16 12.02 -17.49
CA VAL A 537 1.19 12.51 -16.11
C VAL A 537 0.67 13.95 -16.11
N GLY A 538 -0.38 14.21 -15.33
CA GLY A 538 -0.89 15.57 -15.13
C GLY A 538 -0.03 16.34 -14.13
N SER A 539 0.20 17.63 -14.38
CA SER A 539 1.04 18.48 -13.53
C SER A 539 0.29 19.76 -13.15
N ASP A 540 0.41 20.19 -11.90
CA ASP A 540 -0.02 21.52 -11.44
C ASP A 540 1.20 22.45 -11.42
N ASP A 541 1.33 23.29 -12.44
CA ASP A 541 2.49 24.17 -12.59
C ASP A 541 2.58 25.24 -11.48
N ALA A 542 1.50 25.49 -10.73
CA ALA A 542 1.50 26.46 -9.63
C ALA A 542 2.07 25.87 -8.33
N THR A 543 1.76 24.62 -8.02
CA THR A 543 2.28 23.93 -6.82
C THR A 543 3.54 23.12 -7.10
N GLY A 544 3.78 22.75 -8.37
CA GLY A 544 4.88 21.87 -8.78
C GLY A 544 4.62 20.39 -8.54
N LEU A 545 3.39 20.01 -8.13
CA LEU A 545 3.00 18.62 -7.94
C LEU A 545 2.65 17.94 -9.26
N VAL A 546 2.96 16.64 -9.34
CA VAL A 546 2.64 15.79 -10.48
C VAL A 546 1.74 14.64 -10.03
N ALA A 547 0.87 14.19 -10.91
CA ALA A 547 0.02 13.03 -10.69
C ALA A 547 0.81 11.72 -10.81
N GLY A 548 0.15 10.61 -10.50
CA GLY A 548 0.60 9.29 -10.94
C GLY A 548 0.51 9.13 -12.47
N ASN A 549 1.12 8.06 -12.98
CA ASN A 549 0.98 7.65 -14.38
C ASN A 549 -0.49 7.39 -14.73
N SER A 550 -0.86 7.69 -15.97
CA SER A 550 -2.14 7.25 -16.52
C SER A 550 -2.22 5.73 -16.72
N ASN A 551 -3.39 5.26 -17.13
CA ASN A 551 -3.49 3.97 -17.83
C ASN A 551 -2.52 3.95 -19.03
N GLU A 552 -1.95 2.79 -19.33
CA GLU A 552 -1.06 2.62 -20.49
C GLU A 552 -1.88 2.46 -21.77
N ALA A 553 -1.58 3.27 -22.79
CA ALA A 553 -2.14 3.11 -24.13
C ALA A 553 -1.07 2.55 -25.07
N ALA A 554 -1.44 1.54 -25.87
CA ALA A 554 -0.53 0.89 -26.81
C ALA A 554 -1.02 1.01 -28.26
N ALA A 555 -0.09 1.26 -29.18
CA ALA A 555 -0.37 1.23 -30.62
C ALA A 555 0.83 0.74 -31.44
N THR A 556 0.52 -0.06 -32.46
CA THR A 556 1.48 -0.46 -33.50
C THR A 556 1.21 0.30 -34.79
N THR A 557 2.18 1.10 -35.23
CA THR A 557 2.13 1.84 -36.50
C THR A 557 1.98 0.89 -37.69
N ALA A 558 1.09 1.22 -38.65
CA ALA A 558 0.66 0.27 -39.69
C ALA A 558 0.49 0.88 -41.09
N TYR A 559 0.76 0.10 -42.14
CA TYR A 559 0.37 0.41 -43.52
C TYR A 559 -1.06 -0.05 -43.86
N SER A 560 -1.74 0.64 -44.79
CA SER A 560 -3.03 0.22 -45.34
C SER A 560 -2.85 -0.50 -46.68
N ILE A 561 -2.98 -1.84 -46.69
CA ILE A 561 -2.76 -2.68 -47.88
C ILE A 561 -3.97 -2.64 -48.82
N GLY A 562 -3.75 -2.32 -50.10
CA GLY A 562 -4.82 -2.21 -51.09
C GLY A 562 -5.06 -3.46 -51.94
N TRP A 563 -4.01 -4.22 -52.29
CA TRP A 563 -4.12 -5.41 -53.16
C TRP A 563 -2.90 -6.35 -53.04
N ALA A 564 -3.09 -7.66 -53.24
CA ALA A 564 -2.01 -8.64 -53.37
C ALA A 564 -2.38 -9.89 -54.21
N ASN A 565 -1.38 -10.59 -54.77
CA ASN A 565 -1.56 -11.88 -55.49
C ASN A 565 -0.39 -12.88 -55.34
N LEU A 566 -0.69 -14.17 -55.53
CA LEU A 566 0.31 -15.20 -55.85
C LEU A 566 0.70 -15.10 -57.33
N GLN A 567 1.98 -14.93 -57.63
CA GLN A 567 2.46 -14.63 -58.98
C GLN A 567 2.90 -15.89 -59.75
N TRP A 568 3.83 -16.68 -59.20
CA TRP A 568 4.40 -17.90 -59.83
C TRP A 568 5.25 -18.69 -58.81
N PRO A 569 5.46 -20.01 -58.94
CA PRO A 569 4.80 -20.96 -59.85
C PRO A 569 3.38 -21.27 -59.42
N SER A 570 2.61 -21.94 -60.29
CA SER A 570 1.29 -22.49 -59.96
C SER A 570 1.36 -23.93 -59.44
N ALA A 571 2.51 -24.61 -59.58
CA ALA A 571 2.74 -25.94 -59.01
C ALA A 571 4.23 -26.20 -58.75
N ILE A 572 4.53 -26.95 -57.69
CA ILE A 572 5.87 -27.34 -57.24
C ILE A 572 5.90 -28.84 -56.92
N THR A 573 6.98 -29.53 -57.28
CA THR A 573 7.32 -30.87 -56.74
C THR A 573 8.64 -30.77 -55.98
N HIS A 574 8.65 -31.15 -54.71
CA HIS A 574 9.76 -30.97 -53.77
C HIS A 574 10.13 -32.28 -53.07
N THR A 575 11.43 -32.55 -52.93
CA THR A 575 11.94 -33.64 -52.10
C THR A 575 12.11 -33.16 -50.67
N ILE A 576 11.44 -33.80 -49.72
CA ILE A 576 11.43 -33.42 -48.29
C ILE A 576 12.83 -33.16 -47.74
N SER A 577 13.01 -32.04 -47.07
CA SER A 577 14.26 -31.66 -46.42
C SER A 577 14.01 -30.57 -45.38
N ALA A 578 14.65 -30.66 -44.21
CA ALA A 578 14.68 -29.60 -43.21
C ALA A 578 15.71 -28.49 -43.53
N GLN A 579 16.54 -28.69 -44.56
CA GLN A 579 17.59 -27.74 -44.96
C GLN A 579 17.29 -27.02 -46.28
N THR A 580 16.62 -27.70 -47.21
CA THR A 580 16.36 -27.16 -48.55
C THR A 580 14.88 -26.87 -48.68
N GLY A 581 14.50 -25.63 -48.97
CA GLY A 581 13.12 -25.27 -49.24
C GLY A 581 12.65 -25.69 -50.64
N THR A 582 11.37 -25.46 -50.90
CA THR A 582 10.77 -25.60 -52.23
C THR A 582 11.42 -24.68 -53.28
N ASP A 583 11.07 -24.89 -54.55
CA ASP A 583 11.28 -23.88 -55.59
C ASP A 583 10.72 -22.52 -55.13
N THR A 584 11.37 -21.44 -55.56
CA THR A 584 11.03 -20.08 -55.16
C THR A 584 9.63 -19.68 -55.65
N VAL A 585 8.79 -19.29 -54.71
CA VAL A 585 7.46 -18.71 -54.92
C VAL A 585 7.56 -17.19 -54.92
N TYR A 586 6.88 -16.56 -55.86
CA TYR A 586 6.78 -15.12 -56.01
C TYR A 586 5.35 -14.66 -55.78
N GLY A 587 5.16 -13.54 -55.09
CA GLY A 587 3.89 -12.86 -54.90
C GLY A 587 4.06 -11.36 -54.97
N ARG A 588 3.00 -10.60 -55.27
CA ARG A 588 3.06 -9.13 -55.36
C ARG A 588 2.05 -8.45 -54.45
N ILE A 589 2.37 -7.24 -54.04
CA ILE A 589 1.55 -6.39 -53.18
C ILE A 589 1.55 -4.93 -53.66
N TRP A 590 0.43 -4.24 -53.45
CA TRP A 590 0.24 -2.81 -53.71
C TRP A 590 -0.24 -2.07 -52.46
N ILE A 591 0.44 -0.98 -52.12
CA ILE A 591 0.10 -0.04 -51.05
C ILE A 591 0.16 1.38 -51.64
N ASP A 592 -0.95 2.11 -51.58
CA ASP A 592 -1.06 3.43 -52.21
C ASP A 592 0.04 4.39 -51.75
N GLY A 593 0.76 4.99 -52.70
CA GLY A 593 1.88 5.90 -52.45
C GLY A 593 3.16 5.28 -51.85
N ILE A 594 3.13 4.03 -51.39
CA ILE A 594 4.26 3.36 -50.71
C ILE A 594 5.01 2.41 -51.65
N THR A 595 4.36 1.38 -52.22
CA THR A 595 5.00 0.38 -53.11
C THR A 595 5.33 0.93 -54.51
N SER A 596 5.12 2.23 -54.73
CA SER A 596 5.57 2.93 -55.94
C SER A 596 6.95 3.56 -55.76
N GLN A 597 7.50 3.52 -54.55
CA GLN A 597 8.87 3.95 -54.26
C GLN A 597 9.85 2.82 -54.62
N LEU A 598 11.10 3.15 -54.88
CA LEU A 598 12.11 2.16 -55.26
C LEU A 598 12.63 1.40 -54.04
N GLY A 599 12.63 0.08 -54.11
CA GLY A 599 13.18 -0.82 -53.10
C GLY A 599 12.15 -1.32 -52.09
N ALA A 600 12.57 -2.28 -51.28
CA ALA A 600 11.70 -2.96 -50.31
C ALA A 600 10.96 -1.98 -49.39
N THR A 601 9.63 -2.10 -49.33
CA THR A 601 8.81 -1.36 -48.37
C THR A 601 9.26 -1.66 -46.92
N PRO A 602 9.79 -0.65 -46.17
CA PRO A 602 10.31 -0.88 -44.82
C PRO A 602 9.22 -1.35 -43.85
N GLY A 603 9.47 -2.39 -43.07
CA GLY A 603 8.52 -2.91 -42.05
C GLY A 603 7.36 -3.73 -42.61
N LEU A 604 7.24 -3.88 -43.94
CA LEU A 604 6.26 -4.77 -44.54
C LEU A 604 6.72 -6.23 -44.43
N LEU A 605 5.93 -7.06 -43.77
CA LEU A 605 6.15 -8.51 -43.71
C LEU A 605 5.43 -9.18 -44.87
N ALA A 606 6.06 -10.21 -45.44
CA ALA A 606 5.49 -11.05 -46.47
C ALA A 606 5.79 -12.51 -46.15
N GLU A 607 4.84 -13.39 -46.36
CA GLU A 607 4.98 -14.83 -46.12
C GLU A 607 4.37 -15.65 -47.25
N VAL A 608 4.93 -16.84 -47.49
CA VAL A 608 4.36 -17.89 -48.32
C VAL A 608 4.00 -19.05 -47.41
N GLY A 609 2.83 -19.66 -47.61
CA GLY A 609 2.42 -20.77 -46.77
C GLY A 609 1.57 -21.80 -47.49
N PHE A 610 1.54 -23.00 -46.93
CA PHE A 610 0.84 -24.15 -47.48
C PHE A 610 -0.04 -24.87 -46.47
N GLY A 611 -1.11 -25.48 -46.97
CA GLY A 611 -2.08 -26.22 -46.17
C GLY A 611 -2.73 -27.38 -46.93
N PRO A 612 -3.57 -28.19 -46.24
CA PRO A 612 -4.20 -29.37 -46.82
C PRO A 612 -5.09 -29.05 -48.03
N VAL A 613 -5.25 -30.02 -48.93
CA VAL A 613 -6.24 -29.88 -50.01
C VAL A 613 -7.65 -29.81 -49.42
N GLY A 614 -8.41 -28.77 -49.76
CA GLY A 614 -9.76 -28.51 -49.24
C GLY A 614 -9.86 -27.43 -48.16
N SER A 615 -8.74 -26.93 -47.61
CA SER A 615 -8.76 -25.88 -46.58
C SER A 615 -8.77 -24.45 -47.16
N VAL A 616 -9.11 -23.49 -46.30
CA VAL A 616 -8.97 -22.03 -46.50
C VAL A 616 -7.67 -21.58 -45.81
N PRO A 617 -6.91 -20.61 -46.35
CA PRO A 617 -5.73 -20.08 -45.67
C PRO A 617 -6.09 -19.34 -44.39
N ASP A 618 -5.46 -19.75 -43.30
CA ASP A 618 -5.54 -19.16 -41.97
C ASP A 618 -4.21 -19.41 -41.25
N ASP A 619 -4.14 -19.08 -39.96
CA ASP A 619 -2.93 -19.30 -39.16
C ASP A 619 -2.64 -20.79 -38.90
N SER A 620 -3.52 -21.73 -39.26
CA SER A 620 -3.25 -23.18 -39.17
C SER A 620 -2.42 -23.72 -40.34
N TRP A 621 -2.24 -22.94 -41.40
CA TRP A 621 -1.31 -23.27 -42.49
C TRP A 621 0.14 -23.08 -42.05
N ASN A 622 1.05 -23.76 -42.72
CA ASN A 622 2.48 -23.61 -42.47
C ASN A 622 2.98 -22.40 -43.27
N TRP A 623 3.35 -21.31 -42.60
CA TRP A 623 3.83 -20.07 -43.21
C TRP A 623 5.35 -19.93 -43.10
N SER A 624 5.96 -19.23 -44.06
CA SER A 624 7.40 -19.00 -44.15
C SER A 624 7.66 -17.60 -44.71
N ALA A 625 8.58 -16.87 -44.09
CA ALA A 625 8.91 -15.50 -44.50
C ALA A 625 9.41 -15.41 -45.95
N MET A 626 9.00 -14.36 -46.65
CA MET A 626 9.47 -13.98 -47.97
C MET A 626 10.39 -12.77 -47.89
N SER A 627 11.31 -12.66 -48.84
CA SER A 627 12.19 -11.50 -49.02
C SER A 627 11.73 -10.68 -50.21
N PHE A 628 11.93 -9.36 -50.16
CA PHE A 628 11.73 -8.50 -51.32
C PHE A 628 12.57 -8.98 -52.51
N ASN A 629 11.97 -9.06 -53.68
CA ASN A 629 12.61 -9.44 -54.93
C ASN A 629 12.94 -8.21 -55.79
N VAL A 630 11.91 -7.48 -56.22
CA VAL A 630 12.05 -6.36 -57.14
C VAL A 630 10.78 -5.48 -57.17
N ASP A 631 10.94 -4.22 -57.54
CA ASP A 631 9.83 -3.33 -57.87
C ASP A 631 9.24 -3.70 -59.25
N VAL A 632 7.92 -3.89 -59.33
CA VAL A 632 7.22 -4.17 -60.60
C VAL A 632 6.06 -3.20 -60.80
N GLU A 633 6.27 -2.23 -61.69
CA GLU A 633 5.35 -1.12 -61.95
C GLU A 633 5.09 -0.29 -60.69
N SER A 634 3.93 -0.44 -60.03
CA SER A 634 3.57 0.23 -58.77
C SER A 634 3.50 -0.74 -57.58
N ASN A 635 3.97 -1.98 -57.76
CA ASN A 635 3.86 -3.07 -56.79
C ASN A 635 5.25 -3.53 -56.34
N ASP A 636 5.34 -4.04 -55.12
CA ASP A 636 6.52 -4.76 -54.65
C ASP A 636 6.31 -6.25 -54.90
N GLU A 637 7.29 -6.92 -55.52
CA GLU A 637 7.32 -8.37 -55.64
C GLU A 637 8.19 -8.96 -54.53
N TYR A 638 7.66 -9.95 -53.83
CA TYR A 638 8.36 -10.72 -52.81
C TYR A 638 8.57 -12.14 -53.30
N MET A 639 9.64 -12.78 -52.82
CA MET A 639 9.96 -14.17 -53.12
C MET A 639 10.32 -14.96 -51.86
N GLY A 640 9.91 -16.22 -51.78
CA GLY A 640 10.22 -17.10 -50.65
C GLY A 640 10.10 -18.56 -51.03
N SER A 641 10.38 -19.44 -50.08
CA SER A 641 10.20 -20.88 -50.23
C SER A 641 9.55 -21.45 -48.97
N MET A 642 9.00 -22.65 -49.09
CA MET A 642 8.37 -23.38 -47.98
C MET A 642 9.27 -24.55 -47.59
N LEU A 643 9.17 -25.04 -46.34
CA LEU A 643 9.79 -26.29 -45.90
C LEU A 643 8.72 -27.27 -45.43
N PRO A 644 8.12 -28.06 -46.33
CA PRO A 644 7.17 -29.07 -45.92
C PRO A 644 7.85 -30.22 -45.18
N ASP A 645 7.30 -30.61 -44.04
CA ASP A 645 7.82 -31.66 -43.14
C ASP A 645 7.08 -33.01 -43.26
N MET A 646 6.16 -33.08 -44.23
CA MET A 646 5.31 -34.25 -44.51
C MET A 646 5.22 -34.53 -46.00
N LEU A 647 5.22 -35.82 -46.34
CA LEU A 647 4.99 -36.29 -47.70
C LEU A 647 3.51 -36.13 -48.07
N GLY A 648 3.21 -35.72 -49.30
CA GLY A 648 1.82 -35.56 -49.72
C GLY A 648 1.61 -34.53 -50.83
N THR A 649 0.36 -34.10 -51.00
CA THR A 649 -0.01 -33.01 -51.89
C THR A 649 -0.80 -31.96 -51.10
N PHE A 650 -0.43 -30.70 -51.27
CA PHE A 650 -0.90 -29.53 -50.52
C PHE A 650 -1.22 -28.37 -51.48
N CYS A 651 -1.88 -27.33 -50.98
CA CYS A 651 -2.01 -26.04 -51.67
C CYS A 651 -1.15 -24.97 -51.00
N TYR A 652 -0.76 -23.92 -51.72
CA TYR A 652 -0.02 -22.78 -51.17
C TYR A 652 -0.45 -21.41 -51.74
N THR A 653 -0.18 -20.34 -50.98
CA THR A 653 -0.33 -18.93 -51.39
C THR A 653 0.61 -18.00 -50.61
N THR A 654 0.52 -16.68 -50.81
CA THR A 654 1.25 -15.65 -50.07
C THR A 654 0.33 -14.80 -49.18
N ARG A 655 0.88 -14.14 -48.17
CA ARG A 655 0.19 -13.15 -47.31
C ARG A 655 1.14 -12.02 -46.90
N TYR A 656 0.59 -10.89 -46.48
CA TYR A 656 1.33 -9.68 -46.16
C TYR A 656 0.81 -8.99 -44.90
N SER A 657 1.69 -8.38 -44.10
CA SER A 657 1.31 -7.61 -42.91
C SER A 657 2.03 -6.26 -42.89
N GLY A 658 1.24 -5.20 -42.73
CA GLY A 658 1.73 -3.83 -42.62
C GLY A 658 1.94 -3.34 -41.19
N ASP A 659 1.60 -4.16 -40.19
CA ASP A 659 1.54 -3.82 -38.76
C ASP A 659 2.40 -4.75 -37.90
N GLY A 660 3.50 -5.27 -38.47
CA GLY A 660 4.43 -6.12 -37.74
C GLY A 660 3.90 -7.52 -37.41
N GLY A 661 2.83 -7.98 -38.07
CA GLY A 661 2.28 -9.33 -37.96
C GLY A 661 0.99 -9.42 -37.13
N ALA A 662 0.45 -8.30 -36.65
CA ALA A 662 -0.80 -8.28 -35.89
C ALA A 662 -2.03 -8.59 -36.76
N SER A 663 -2.00 -8.22 -38.04
CA SER A 663 -3.01 -8.59 -39.03
C SER A 663 -2.39 -8.99 -40.37
N TRP A 664 -3.07 -9.89 -41.10
CA TRP A 664 -2.57 -10.48 -42.35
C TRP A 664 -3.55 -10.34 -43.50
N PHE A 665 -3.05 -9.85 -44.64
CA PHE A 665 -3.74 -9.78 -45.92
C PHE A 665 -3.34 -10.96 -46.81
N TYR A 666 -4.27 -11.89 -47.07
CA TYR A 666 -4.02 -13.12 -47.83
C TYR A 666 -4.21 -12.93 -49.34
N ALA A 667 -3.25 -13.40 -50.14
CA ALA A 667 -3.25 -13.24 -51.58
C ALA A 667 -4.17 -14.26 -52.28
N VAL A 668 -5.47 -13.97 -52.36
CA VAL A 668 -6.48 -14.76 -53.08
C VAL A 668 -7.30 -13.84 -54.00
N ASN A 669 -6.76 -13.45 -55.16
CA ASN A 669 -7.42 -12.67 -56.22
C ASN A 669 -8.44 -11.58 -55.79
N GLY A 670 -8.17 -10.85 -54.70
CA GLY A 670 -8.93 -9.64 -54.31
C GLY A 670 -9.16 -9.50 -52.79
N PRO A 671 -9.46 -8.29 -52.31
CA PRO A 671 -9.59 -7.97 -50.88
C PRO A 671 -10.82 -8.60 -50.17
N ASP A 672 -11.73 -9.26 -50.90
CA ASP A 672 -13.03 -9.75 -50.38
C ASP A 672 -13.23 -11.29 -50.49
N GLU A 673 -12.21 -12.09 -50.78
CA GLU A 673 -12.36 -13.55 -51.01
C GLU A 673 -11.54 -14.44 -50.07
N GLY A 674 -11.49 -14.12 -48.77
CA GLY A 674 -10.89 -14.98 -47.73
C GLY A 674 -11.54 -16.36 -47.53
N ASN A 675 -12.40 -16.83 -48.44
CA ASN A 675 -13.16 -18.08 -48.34
C ASN A 675 -12.97 -19.03 -49.54
N ALA A 676 -12.01 -18.78 -50.44
CA ALA A 676 -11.70 -19.72 -51.51
C ALA A 676 -11.11 -21.02 -50.93
N THR A 677 -11.62 -22.18 -51.36
CA THR A 677 -11.15 -23.51 -50.91
C THR A 677 -10.20 -24.13 -51.94
N CYS A 678 -9.16 -24.81 -51.46
CA CYS A 678 -8.24 -25.56 -52.31
C CYS A 678 -8.88 -26.82 -52.94
N PRO A 679 -8.71 -27.13 -54.25
CA PRO A 679 -7.97 -26.38 -55.25
C PRO A 679 -8.82 -25.25 -55.87
N GLY A 680 -8.37 -24.01 -55.64
CA GLY A 680 -8.93 -22.73 -56.12
C GLY A 680 -7.85 -21.91 -56.85
N PRO A 681 -7.73 -20.57 -56.69
CA PRO A 681 -6.63 -19.79 -57.28
C PRO A 681 -5.24 -20.03 -56.62
N PHE A 682 -5.10 -21.12 -55.87
CA PHE A 682 -3.93 -21.51 -55.09
C PHE A 682 -2.90 -22.28 -55.94
N GLY A 683 -1.63 -22.22 -55.55
CA GLY A 683 -0.59 -23.09 -56.09
C GLY A 683 -0.69 -24.52 -55.54
N VAL A 684 -0.17 -25.52 -56.26
CA VAL A 684 -0.17 -26.95 -55.83
C VAL A 684 1.24 -27.42 -55.47
N LEU A 685 1.44 -27.92 -54.25
CA LEU A 685 2.72 -28.45 -53.76
C LEU A 685 2.67 -29.98 -53.61
N THR A 686 3.58 -30.71 -54.25
CA THR A 686 3.76 -32.16 -54.08
C THR A 686 5.09 -32.47 -53.40
N VAL A 687 5.07 -33.22 -52.30
CA VAL A 687 6.25 -33.51 -51.46
C VAL A 687 6.58 -35.00 -51.51
N ILE A 688 7.81 -35.34 -51.88
CA ILE A 688 8.31 -36.72 -52.07
C ILE A 688 9.47 -37.04 -51.12
N ALA A 689 9.72 -38.34 -50.86
CA ALA A 689 10.71 -38.80 -49.88
C ALA A 689 12.17 -38.51 -50.29
N GLY A 690 13.02 -38.24 -49.27
CA GLY A 690 14.46 -38.05 -49.39
C GLY A 690 15.23 -39.37 -49.53
N ALA A 691 16.56 -39.26 -49.73
CA ALA A 691 17.44 -40.43 -49.88
C ALA A 691 17.92 -41.01 -48.54
N ASP A 692 18.01 -40.17 -47.51
CA ASP A 692 18.33 -40.57 -46.15
C ASP A 692 17.05 -40.96 -45.40
N THR A 693 17.14 -42.04 -44.65
CA THR A 693 16.02 -42.71 -43.97
C THR A 693 16.37 -43.11 -42.53
N THR A 694 17.49 -42.63 -41.98
CA THR A 694 17.98 -43.02 -40.65
C THR A 694 17.60 -41.95 -39.64
N ALA A 695 16.90 -42.29 -38.57
CA ALA A 695 16.47 -41.32 -37.58
C ALA A 695 17.53 -41.05 -36.48
N PRO A 696 17.57 -39.84 -35.89
CA PRO A 696 18.40 -39.52 -34.73
C PRO A 696 18.08 -40.35 -33.48
N GLU A 697 18.98 -40.26 -32.49
CA GLU A 697 18.73 -40.72 -31.13
C GLU A 697 17.61 -39.92 -30.43
N ALA A 698 17.05 -40.45 -29.35
CA ALA A 698 15.96 -39.80 -28.62
C ALA A 698 16.50 -38.73 -27.62
N PRO A 699 15.78 -37.62 -27.41
CA PRO A 699 16.11 -36.65 -26.35
C PRO A 699 16.02 -37.26 -24.95
N THR A 700 16.81 -36.76 -24.01
CA THR A 700 16.89 -37.29 -22.63
C THR A 700 16.57 -36.23 -21.58
N ASN A 701 16.08 -36.70 -20.42
CA ASN A 701 15.88 -35.90 -19.20
C ASN A 701 14.90 -34.72 -19.33
N LEU A 702 13.76 -34.92 -20.00
CA LEU A 702 12.68 -33.93 -20.02
C LEU A 702 12.09 -33.77 -18.61
N ALA A 703 11.98 -32.54 -18.10
CA ALA A 703 11.48 -32.17 -16.77
C ALA A 703 10.66 -30.87 -16.78
N ILE A 704 9.87 -30.64 -15.72
CA ILE A 704 9.08 -29.41 -15.50
C ILE A 704 9.94 -28.35 -14.83
N ALA A 705 9.87 -27.12 -15.34
CA ALA A 705 10.52 -25.93 -14.79
C ALA A 705 9.55 -24.97 -14.06
N GLY A 706 8.22 -25.07 -14.24
CA GLY A 706 7.21 -24.31 -13.49
C GLY A 706 5.77 -24.40 -14.05
N THR A 707 4.73 -24.07 -13.26
CA THR A 707 3.29 -24.14 -13.64
C THR A 707 2.45 -22.94 -13.10
N THR A 708 1.43 -22.52 -13.84
CA THR A 708 0.39 -21.55 -13.42
C THR A 708 -1.01 -22.02 -13.88
N SER A 709 -2.06 -21.23 -13.65
CA SER A 709 -3.41 -21.52 -14.16
C SER A 709 -3.47 -21.55 -15.71
N GLY A 710 -2.53 -20.88 -16.38
CA GLY A 710 -2.49 -20.69 -17.83
C GLY A 710 -1.16 -21.04 -18.52
N SER A 711 -0.15 -21.58 -17.84
CA SER A 711 1.14 -21.97 -18.46
C SER A 711 1.91 -23.11 -17.77
N ILE A 712 2.76 -23.80 -18.53
CA ILE A 712 3.69 -24.87 -18.08
C ILE A 712 5.07 -24.71 -18.76
N SER A 713 6.15 -24.60 -17.98
CA SER A 713 7.54 -24.49 -18.47
C SER A 713 8.30 -25.82 -18.39
N LEU A 714 9.14 -26.12 -19.39
CA LEU A 714 9.82 -27.42 -19.62
C LEU A 714 11.32 -27.25 -19.87
N ALA A 715 12.14 -28.24 -19.47
CA ALA A 715 13.59 -28.30 -19.71
C ALA A 715 14.09 -29.73 -20.02
N TRP A 716 15.19 -29.88 -20.76
CA TRP A 716 15.81 -31.19 -21.10
C TRP A 716 17.33 -31.10 -21.36
N ASP A 717 18.03 -32.24 -21.41
CA ASP A 717 19.49 -32.30 -21.63
C ASP A 717 19.89 -31.98 -23.08
N ALA A 718 21.11 -31.47 -23.26
CA ALA A 718 21.68 -31.26 -24.60
C ALA A 718 21.85 -32.60 -25.36
N HIS A 719 21.41 -32.63 -26.62
CA HIS A 719 21.41 -33.85 -27.44
C HIS A 719 22.82 -34.17 -28.02
N PRO A 720 23.27 -35.44 -28.04
CA PRO A 720 24.64 -35.82 -28.41
C PRO A 720 24.97 -35.68 -29.91
N ASN A 721 23.96 -35.70 -30.79
CA ASN A 721 24.08 -35.54 -32.24
C ASN A 721 25.15 -36.45 -32.90
N THR A 722 25.06 -37.75 -32.64
CA THR A 722 26.05 -38.77 -33.06
C THR A 722 26.14 -38.95 -34.58
N ASP A 723 25.02 -38.86 -35.30
CA ASP A 723 24.97 -38.98 -36.77
C ASP A 723 25.30 -37.67 -37.51
N GLY A 724 25.38 -36.56 -36.77
CA GLY A 724 25.86 -35.26 -37.26
C GLY A 724 24.84 -34.45 -38.06
N ASP A 725 23.63 -34.94 -38.22
CA ASP A 725 22.54 -34.36 -39.00
C ASP A 725 21.26 -34.08 -38.19
N LEU A 726 21.34 -34.07 -36.85
CA LEU A 726 20.25 -33.58 -36.00
C LEU A 726 19.91 -32.12 -36.36
N PHE A 727 18.63 -31.83 -36.55
CA PHE A 727 18.15 -30.50 -36.90
C PHE A 727 17.38 -29.82 -35.75
N GLY A 728 16.62 -30.56 -34.95
CA GLY A 728 15.83 -29.96 -33.88
C GLY A 728 14.93 -30.94 -33.14
N PHE A 729 13.96 -30.39 -32.41
CA PHE A 729 13.03 -31.13 -31.57
C PHE A 729 11.57 -30.78 -31.88
N GLU A 730 10.66 -31.73 -31.75
CA GLU A 730 9.22 -31.52 -31.77
C GLU A 730 8.70 -31.80 -30.36
N LEU A 731 7.97 -30.84 -29.79
CA LEU A 731 7.31 -31.00 -28.49
C LEU A 731 5.87 -31.44 -28.69
N TYR A 732 5.50 -32.49 -27.98
CA TYR A 732 4.16 -33.05 -27.98
C TYR A 732 3.50 -32.88 -26.62
N ARG A 733 2.24 -32.47 -26.64
CA ARG A 733 1.34 -32.42 -25.49
C ARG A 733 0.13 -33.31 -25.76
N ASP A 734 -0.10 -34.30 -24.91
CA ASP A 734 -1.17 -35.30 -25.06
C ASP A 734 -1.19 -35.96 -26.45
N GLY A 735 -0.01 -36.19 -27.01
CA GLY A 735 0.18 -36.78 -28.34
C GLY A 735 -0.03 -35.82 -29.52
N THR A 736 -0.32 -34.54 -29.27
CA THR A 736 -0.42 -33.50 -30.31
C THR A 736 0.85 -32.65 -30.33
N ARG A 737 1.44 -32.42 -31.51
CA ARG A 737 2.61 -31.54 -31.66
C ARG A 737 2.21 -30.09 -31.40
N ILE A 738 2.75 -29.48 -30.37
CA ILE A 738 2.47 -28.07 -30.01
C ILE A 738 3.61 -27.13 -30.41
N ALA A 739 4.83 -27.64 -30.62
CA ALA A 739 5.96 -26.83 -31.06
C ALA A 739 6.95 -27.62 -31.92
N THR A 740 7.64 -26.90 -32.82
CA THR A 740 8.83 -27.39 -33.55
C THR A 740 9.98 -26.44 -33.27
N ILE A 741 11.06 -26.97 -32.69
CA ILE A 741 12.22 -26.25 -32.19
C ILE A 741 13.38 -26.55 -33.12
N ALA A 742 13.55 -25.71 -34.16
CA ALA A 742 14.63 -25.82 -35.16
C ALA A 742 15.98 -25.32 -34.60
N ASN A 743 16.38 -25.86 -33.45
CA ASN A 743 17.64 -25.57 -32.80
C ASN A 743 18.17 -26.88 -32.17
N PRO A 744 19.21 -27.50 -32.75
CA PRO A 744 19.74 -28.77 -32.23
C PRO A 744 20.40 -28.62 -30.85
N ALA A 745 20.64 -27.38 -30.38
CA ALA A 745 21.18 -27.07 -29.06
C ALA A 745 20.12 -26.62 -28.04
N ALA A 746 18.82 -26.60 -28.37
CA ALA A 746 17.78 -26.18 -27.45
C ALA A 746 17.65 -27.16 -26.26
N THR A 747 17.35 -26.60 -25.07
CA THR A 747 17.22 -27.33 -23.80
C THR A 747 15.99 -26.91 -22.97
N SER A 748 15.09 -26.07 -23.50
CA SER A 748 13.89 -25.62 -22.78
C SER A 748 12.77 -25.09 -23.70
N TYR A 749 11.54 -25.06 -23.19
CA TYR A 749 10.33 -24.50 -23.84
C TYR A 749 9.22 -24.17 -22.82
N THR A 750 8.39 -23.15 -23.06
CA THR A 750 7.22 -22.83 -22.22
C THR A 750 5.93 -22.89 -23.03
N ASP A 751 4.96 -23.69 -22.56
CA ASP A 751 3.62 -23.84 -23.11
C ASP A 751 2.61 -22.95 -22.38
N THR A 752 2.05 -21.97 -23.08
CA THR A 752 1.08 -20.99 -22.55
C THR A 752 -0.36 -21.28 -22.96
N SER A 753 -0.63 -22.47 -23.53
CA SER A 753 -1.93 -22.81 -24.12
C SER A 753 -2.71 -23.84 -23.31
N VAL A 754 -2.51 -23.85 -21.99
CA VAL A 754 -3.04 -24.85 -21.06
C VAL A 754 -4.31 -24.34 -20.35
N THR A 755 -5.08 -25.26 -19.77
CA THR A 755 -6.32 -24.99 -19.04
C THR A 755 -6.12 -25.33 -17.57
N THR A 756 -6.56 -24.45 -16.68
CA THR A 756 -6.46 -24.63 -15.23
C THR A 756 -7.13 -25.92 -14.77
N GLY A 757 -6.50 -26.61 -13.82
CA GLY A 757 -6.86 -27.93 -13.30
C GLY A 757 -6.61 -29.08 -14.26
N ALA A 758 -6.24 -28.84 -15.52
CA ALA A 758 -5.95 -29.90 -16.47
C ALA A 758 -4.51 -30.38 -16.33
N THR A 759 -4.34 -31.69 -16.27
CA THR A 759 -3.05 -32.37 -16.34
C THR A 759 -2.73 -32.70 -17.79
N TYR A 760 -1.54 -32.32 -18.21
CA TYR A 760 -1.01 -32.53 -19.55
C TYR A 760 0.20 -33.44 -19.51
N SER A 761 0.31 -34.31 -20.52
CA SER A 761 1.47 -35.17 -20.73
C SER A 761 2.38 -34.60 -21.82
N TYR A 762 3.68 -34.48 -21.52
CA TYR A 762 4.67 -33.92 -22.44
C TYR A 762 5.76 -34.94 -22.82
N TYR A 763 6.15 -34.94 -24.09
CA TYR A 763 7.36 -35.63 -24.56
C TYR A 763 7.99 -34.91 -25.77
N LEU A 764 9.28 -35.15 -25.99
CA LEU A 764 10.05 -34.60 -27.11
C LEU A 764 10.43 -35.69 -28.12
N VAL A 765 10.51 -35.30 -29.39
CA VAL A 765 11.04 -36.12 -30.49
C VAL A 765 12.12 -35.32 -31.20
N ALA A 766 13.30 -35.89 -31.38
CA ALA A 766 14.35 -35.31 -32.22
C ALA A 766 14.09 -35.63 -33.70
N PHE A 767 14.47 -34.72 -34.59
CA PHE A 767 14.40 -34.97 -36.04
C PHE A 767 15.64 -34.46 -36.78
N ASP A 768 15.97 -35.12 -37.89
CA ASP A 768 17.14 -34.81 -38.71
C ASP A 768 16.82 -33.89 -39.91
N THR A 769 17.83 -33.69 -40.75
CA THR A 769 17.76 -32.87 -41.97
C THR A 769 16.87 -33.41 -43.10
N SER A 770 16.39 -34.65 -43.00
CA SER A 770 15.43 -35.30 -43.90
C SER A 770 14.05 -35.48 -43.27
N TYR A 771 13.83 -34.93 -42.07
CA TYR A 771 12.66 -35.13 -41.22
C TYR A 771 12.42 -36.60 -40.79
N ASN A 772 13.48 -37.43 -40.72
CA ASN A 772 13.39 -38.69 -39.99
C ASN A 772 13.32 -38.38 -38.48
N ARG A 773 12.37 -39.00 -37.80
CA ARG A 773 12.05 -38.73 -36.38
C ARG A 773 12.56 -39.83 -35.48
N SER A 774 13.20 -39.46 -34.39
CA SER A 774 13.68 -40.37 -33.35
C SER A 774 12.54 -41.09 -32.63
N ALA A 775 12.89 -41.98 -31.70
CA ALA A 775 11.97 -42.35 -30.64
C ALA A 775 11.69 -41.16 -29.71
N ALA A 776 10.57 -41.18 -28.98
CA ALA A 776 10.23 -40.16 -27.98
C ALA A 776 11.19 -40.19 -26.78
N SER A 777 11.35 -39.04 -26.12
CA SER A 777 11.98 -38.91 -24.80
C SER A 777 11.20 -39.65 -23.70
N ASN A 778 11.63 -39.49 -22.43
CA ASN A 778 10.73 -39.76 -21.31
C ASN A 778 9.50 -38.84 -21.39
N THR A 779 8.36 -39.35 -20.95
CA THR A 779 7.13 -38.57 -20.78
C THR A 779 7.06 -38.01 -19.36
N ILE A 780 6.63 -36.77 -19.22
CA ILE A 780 6.33 -36.14 -17.93
C ILE A 780 4.90 -35.62 -17.91
N GLU A 781 4.33 -35.48 -16.72
CA GLU A 781 3.00 -34.92 -16.52
C GLU A 781 3.09 -33.65 -15.69
N ALA A 782 2.27 -32.65 -16.02
CA ALA A 782 2.13 -31.43 -15.24
C ALA A 782 0.69 -30.94 -15.25
N THR A 783 0.24 -30.46 -14.10
CA THR A 783 -1.08 -29.84 -13.93
C THR A 783 -0.93 -28.33 -13.93
N ALA A 784 -1.73 -27.65 -14.75
CA ALA A 784 -1.85 -26.20 -14.69
C ALA A 784 -2.72 -25.84 -13.46
N GLU A 785 -2.13 -25.43 -12.34
CA GLU A 785 -2.88 -25.20 -11.09
C GLU A 785 -3.09 -23.71 -10.82
N ALA A 786 -4.30 -23.38 -10.32
CA ALA A 786 -4.62 -22.04 -9.86
C ALA A 786 -3.79 -21.71 -8.62
N ARG A 787 -3.20 -20.52 -8.63
CA ARG A 787 -2.47 -19.98 -7.48
C ARG A 787 -3.37 -19.03 -6.74
N THR A 788 -3.08 -18.83 -5.46
CA THR A 788 -3.70 -17.76 -4.69
C THR A 788 -3.29 -16.41 -5.27
N VAL A 789 -4.27 -15.52 -5.39
CA VAL A 789 -4.10 -14.11 -5.79
C VAL A 789 -4.58 -13.26 -4.64
N SER A 790 -3.76 -12.32 -4.19
CA SER A 790 -4.19 -11.35 -3.20
C SER A 790 -5.02 -10.26 -3.90
N VAL A 791 -6.33 -10.25 -3.65
CA VAL A 791 -7.30 -9.36 -4.31
C VAL A 791 -7.72 -8.24 -3.36
N THR A 792 -7.43 -7.00 -3.72
CA THR A 792 -7.82 -5.81 -2.95
C THR A 792 -9.02 -5.12 -3.61
N PHE A 793 -10.14 -5.04 -2.91
CA PHE A 793 -11.30 -4.24 -3.30
C PHE A 793 -11.15 -2.84 -2.74
N LEU A 794 -11.06 -1.84 -3.61
CA LEU A 794 -11.03 -0.43 -3.23
C LEU A 794 -12.30 0.23 -3.76
N VAL A 795 -13.14 0.81 -2.90
CA VAL A 795 -14.44 1.38 -3.30
C VAL A 795 -14.59 2.81 -2.82
N GLY A 796 -14.93 3.71 -3.75
CA GLY A 796 -15.39 5.05 -3.44
C GLY A 796 -16.86 5.04 -3.05
N VAL A 797 -17.27 5.88 -2.09
CA VAL A 797 -18.65 6.09 -1.66
C VAL A 797 -18.95 7.58 -1.56
N PRO A 798 -20.23 8.01 -1.61
CA PRO A 798 -20.54 9.44 -1.52
C PRO A 798 -20.07 10.04 -0.19
N ASP A 799 -19.67 11.31 -0.18
CA ASP A 799 -19.19 12.04 1.01
C ASP A 799 -20.18 12.08 2.19
N TYR A 800 -21.48 12.01 1.89
CA TYR A 800 -22.55 11.92 2.88
C TYR A 800 -22.75 10.51 3.45
N THR A 801 -21.90 9.53 3.13
CA THR A 801 -22.01 8.14 3.60
C THR A 801 -21.80 8.05 5.10
N PRO A 802 -22.79 7.60 5.89
CA PRO A 802 -22.63 7.50 7.33
C PRO A 802 -22.33 6.07 7.77
N GLY A 803 -21.43 5.94 8.74
CA GLY A 803 -21.04 4.68 9.36
C GLY A 803 -20.13 3.81 8.48
N THR A 804 -20.02 2.55 8.85
CA THR A 804 -19.13 1.57 8.21
C THR A 804 -19.70 1.04 6.89
N VAL A 805 -18.85 0.92 5.88
CA VAL A 805 -19.17 0.22 4.62
C VAL A 805 -18.77 -1.25 4.74
N TYR A 806 -19.61 -2.12 4.20
CA TYR A 806 -19.43 -3.57 4.20
C TYR A 806 -19.40 -4.08 2.77
N ILE A 807 -18.55 -5.06 2.50
CA ILE A 807 -18.61 -5.86 1.27
C ILE A 807 -19.41 -7.13 1.54
N VAL A 808 -20.25 -7.52 0.59
CA VAL A 808 -21.06 -8.74 0.67
C VAL A 808 -21.10 -9.41 -0.70
N GLY A 809 -21.06 -10.73 -0.74
CA GLY A 809 -21.08 -11.44 -2.02
C GLY A 809 -21.29 -12.95 -1.93
N ASP A 810 -20.97 -13.63 -3.02
CA ASP A 810 -21.16 -15.08 -3.19
C ASP A 810 -19.98 -15.95 -2.70
N LEU A 811 -18.83 -15.34 -2.43
CA LEU A 811 -17.72 -16.03 -1.76
C LEU A 811 -18.02 -16.25 -0.28
N GLY A 812 -17.58 -17.40 0.25
CA GLY A 812 -17.68 -17.71 1.67
C GLY A 812 -16.97 -16.65 2.54
N ALA A 813 -15.85 -16.12 2.05
CA ALA A 813 -15.07 -15.07 2.70
C ALA A 813 -15.85 -13.74 2.84
N PHE A 814 -16.81 -13.45 1.95
CA PHE A 814 -17.67 -12.28 2.07
C PHE A 814 -18.86 -12.46 3.00
N GLY A 815 -19.03 -13.65 3.59
CA GLY A 815 -20.22 -14.00 4.37
C GLY A 815 -21.44 -14.14 3.48
N PRO A 816 -21.87 -15.35 3.09
CA PRO A 816 -22.77 -15.59 1.96
C PRO A 816 -24.03 -14.73 2.03
N TRP A 817 -24.02 -13.62 1.29
CA TRP A 817 -25.08 -12.62 1.25
C TRP A 817 -25.52 -12.06 2.63
N ASN A 818 -24.59 -11.85 3.57
CA ASN A 818 -24.84 -11.17 4.84
C ASN A 818 -24.33 -9.71 4.80
N PRO A 819 -25.22 -8.70 4.74
CA PRO A 819 -24.82 -7.30 4.50
C PRO A 819 -24.03 -6.66 5.64
N GLY A 820 -24.02 -7.24 6.85
CA GLY A 820 -23.32 -6.67 8.01
C GLY A 820 -22.16 -7.51 8.52
N LEU A 821 -21.69 -8.51 7.77
CA LEU A 821 -20.68 -9.44 8.28
C LEU A 821 -19.24 -8.94 8.08
N VAL A 822 -18.91 -8.50 6.86
CA VAL A 822 -17.53 -8.17 6.49
C VAL A 822 -17.38 -6.65 6.39
N PRO A 823 -16.95 -5.97 7.47
CA PRO A 823 -16.65 -4.55 7.41
C PRO A 823 -15.42 -4.33 6.53
N MET A 824 -15.48 -3.29 5.70
CA MET A 824 -14.32 -2.80 4.98
C MET A 824 -13.52 -1.85 5.88
N THR A 825 -12.23 -1.70 5.59
CA THR A 825 -11.35 -0.73 6.26
C THR A 825 -11.52 0.63 5.60
N GLN A 826 -11.74 1.69 6.37
CA GLN A 826 -11.83 3.03 5.83
C GLN A 826 -10.43 3.53 5.45
N VAL A 827 -10.23 3.91 4.19
CA VAL A 827 -8.98 4.48 3.68
C VAL A 827 -8.98 6.00 3.84
N ASP A 828 -10.08 6.64 3.44
CA ASP A 828 -10.31 8.08 3.62
C ASP A 828 -11.80 8.38 3.86
N ALA A 829 -12.20 9.65 3.84
CA ALA A 829 -13.59 10.07 4.06
C ALA A 829 -14.61 9.41 3.11
N THR A 830 -14.17 9.04 1.91
CA THR A 830 -14.99 8.49 0.82
C THR A 830 -14.50 7.15 0.29
N THR A 831 -13.34 6.64 0.71
CA THR A 831 -12.77 5.40 0.16
C THR A 831 -12.66 4.32 1.21
N TRP A 832 -12.99 3.09 0.83
CA TRP A 832 -12.93 1.90 1.69
C TRP A 832 -12.19 0.76 0.99
N SER A 833 -11.40 -0.02 1.72
CA SER A 833 -10.64 -1.14 1.20
C SER A 833 -10.98 -2.47 1.89
N TYR A 834 -10.85 -3.58 1.17
CA TYR A 834 -10.88 -4.92 1.72
C TYR A 834 -10.03 -5.86 0.88
N THR A 835 -9.04 -6.51 1.48
CA THR A 835 -8.15 -7.45 0.80
C THR A 835 -8.44 -8.87 1.25
N LEU A 836 -8.48 -9.79 0.29
CA LEU A 836 -8.56 -11.22 0.55
C LEU A 836 -7.88 -12.02 -0.55
N ASP A 837 -7.44 -13.21 -0.16
CA ASP A 837 -6.85 -14.17 -1.06
C ASP A 837 -7.93 -14.98 -1.79
N ILE A 838 -7.88 -14.96 -3.12
CA ILE A 838 -8.82 -15.67 -3.99
C ILE A 838 -8.02 -16.46 -5.03
N LEU A 839 -8.48 -17.67 -5.37
CA LEU A 839 -7.82 -18.46 -6.42
C LEU A 839 -7.93 -17.77 -7.78
N ASP A 840 -6.82 -17.79 -8.52
CA ASP A 840 -6.72 -17.31 -9.89
C ASP A 840 -7.82 -17.94 -10.78
N GLY A 841 -8.48 -17.12 -11.59
CA GLY A 841 -9.61 -17.50 -12.44
C GLY A 841 -10.98 -17.58 -11.74
N THR A 842 -11.09 -17.29 -10.44
CA THR A 842 -12.38 -17.33 -9.71
C THR A 842 -13.31 -16.21 -10.17
N ALA A 843 -14.55 -16.55 -10.53
CA ALA A 843 -15.61 -15.57 -10.77
C ALA A 843 -16.28 -15.16 -9.45
N VAL A 844 -16.47 -13.85 -9.26
CA VAL A 844 -16.91 -13.28 -7.98
C VAL A 844 -18.09 -12.34 -8.21
N GLN A 845 -19.16 -12.45 -7.42
CA GLN A 845 -20.24 -11.47 -7.35
C GLN A 845 -20.33 -10.80 -5.98
N TYR A 846 -20.54 -9.49 -5.96
CA TYR A 846 -20.54 -8.71 -4.72
C TYR A 846 -21.38 -7.42 -4.80
N LYS A 847 -21.58 -6.79 -3.63
CA LYS A 847 -22.21 -5.48 -3.42
C LYS A 847 -21.59 -4.79 -2.21
N PHE A 848 -21.84 -3.49 -2.12
CA PHE A 848 -21.56 -2.69 -0.93
C PHE A 848 -22.82 -2.33 -0.16
N THR A 849 -22.74 -2.37 1.17
CA THR A 849 -23.84 -1.97 2.05
C THR A 849 -23.32 -1.16 3.24
N ARG A 850 -24.24 -0.58 4.03
CA ARG A 850 -23.93 0.00 5.34
C ARG A 850 -24.54 -0.83 6.48
N GLY A 851 -24.36 -2.15 6.40
CA GLY A 851 -24.70 -3.13 7.44
C GLY A 851 -26.07 -3.81 7.29
N THR A 852 -26.95 -3.32 6.42
CA THR A 852 -28.28 -3.90 6.17
C THR A 852 -28.64 -3.85 4.70
N TRP A 853 -29.62 -4.65 4.27
CA TRP A 853 -30.10 -4.54 2.89
C TRP A 853 -30.75 -3.19 2.62
N GLU A 854 -31.32 -2.55 3.64
CA GLU A 854 -31.98 -1.26 3.65
C GLU A 854 -31.03 -0.11 3.33
N THR A 855 -29.74 -0.34 3.52
CA THR A 855 -28.65 0.60 3.28
C THR A 855 -27.65 0.08 2.23
N VAL A 856 -28.10 -0.80 1.33
CA VAL A 856 -27.30 -1.31 0.18
C VAL A 856 -27.14 -0.23 -0.89
N GLU A 857 -26.06 -0.30 -1.67
CA GLU A 857 -25.97 0.49 -2.91
C GLU A 857 -27.15 0.18 -3.84
N ALA A 858 -27.71 1.23 -4.46
CA ALA A 858 -28.88 1.11 -5.32
C ALA A 858 -28.85 2.17 -6.42
N TRP A 859 -28.06 1.92 -7.44
CA TRP A 859 -27.87 2.81 -8.58
C TRP A 859 -27.52 1.96 -9.80
N GLY A 860 -27.61 2.55 -10.99
CA GLY A 860 -27.30 1.85 -12.22
C GLY A 860 -28.08 0.58 -12.50
N GLU A 861 -27.38 -0.48 -12.92
CA GLU A 861 -28.00 -1.80 -13.03
C GLU A 861 -27.94 -2.57 -11.71
N ILE A 862 -27.15 -2.11 -10.71
CA ILE A 862 -27.04 -2.64 -9.33
C ILE A 862 -28.28 -2.30 -8.48
N ILE A 863 -29.47 -2.57 -9.01
CA ILE A 863 -30.75 -2.41 -8.33
C ILE A 863 -31.39 -3.78 -8.04
N GLY A 864 -32.09 -3.88 -6.91
CA GLY A 864 -32.71 -5.15 -6.50
C GLY A 864 -31.67 -6.26 -6.30
N LEU A 865 -31.78 -7.34 -7.08
CA LEU A 865 -30.96 -8.55 -6.96
C LEU A 865 -29.73 -8.58 -7.89
N THR A 866 -29.53 -7.56 -8.73
CA THR A 866 -28.38 -7.49 -9.63
C THR A 866 -27.12 -7.09 -8.87
N ASN A 867 -26.02 -7.84 -9.01
CA ASN A 867 -24.76 -7.66 -8.29
C ASN A 867 -23.64 -7.17 -9.21
N ARG A 868 -22.58 -6.62 -8.63
CA ARG A 868 -21.30 -6.43 -9.33
C ARG A 868 -20.66 -7.79 -9.60
N ALA A 869 -19.84 -7.90 -10.64
CA ALA A 869 -19.18 -9.14 -11.01
C ALA A 869 -17.76 -8.92 -11.55
N MET A 870 -16.84 -9.84 -11.25
CA MET A 870 -15.46 -9.84 -11.75
C MET A 870 -14.89 -11.27 -11.90
N THR A 871 -13.70 -11.39 -12.50
CA THR A 871 -12.89 -12.63 -12.50
C THR A 871 -11.50 -12.33 -11.97
N VAL A 872 -10.98 -13.22 -11.12
CA VAL A 872 -9.67 -13.08 -10.50
C VAL A 872 -8.55 -13.45 -11.49
N SER A 873 -7.43 -12.74 -11.45
CA SER A 873 -6.27 -12.91 -12.34
C SER A 873 -4.96 -12.77 -11.56
N TYR A 874 -4.06 -13.76 -11.65
CA TYR A 874 -2.77 -13.77 -10.93
C TYR A 874 -1.83 -12.61 -11.30
N GLY A 875 -1.94 -12.06 -12.51
CA GLY A 875 -1.03 -11.00 -12.95
C GLY A 875 0.41 -11.48 -13.09
N SER A 876 1.39 -10.59 -12.90
CA SER A 876 2.82 -10.92 -12.92
C SER A 876 3.38 -11.33 -11.56
N ASP A 877 2.72 -10.93 -10.47
CA ASP A 877 3.25 -10.99 -9.11
C ASP A 877 2.31 -11.67 -8.09
N GLY A 878 1.11 -12.09 -8.48
CA GLY A 878 0.14 -12.72 -7.58
C GLY A 878 -0.81 -11.75 -6.90
N THR A 879 -0.92 -10.50 -7.37
CA THR A 879 -1.83 -9.49 -6.80
C THR A 879 -2.85 -8.98 -7.83
N GLN A 880 -4.02 -8.52 -7.36
CA GLN A 880 -5.04 -7.87 -8.18
C GLN A 880 -5.77 -6.76 -7.43
N LEU A 881 -5.81 -5.56 -7.99
CA LEU A 881 -6.62 -4.44 -7.49
C LEU A 881 -7.95 -4.35 -8.23
N VAL A 882 -9.04 -4.30 -7.47
CA VAL A 882 -10.41 -4.01 -7.94
C VAL A 882 -10.74 -2.60 -7.52
N ASP A 883 -10.32 -1.65 -8.36
CA ASP A 883 -10.51 -0.22 -8.11
C ASP A 883 -11.89 0.25 -8.61
N LEU A 884 -12.72 0.63 -7.65
CA LEU A 884 -14.07 1.16 -7.82
C LEU A 884 -14.15 2.56 -7.21
N THR A 885 -13.09 3.37 -7.29
CA THR A 885 -13.07 4.74 -6.73
C THR A 885 -13.50 5.82 -7.72
N ALA A 886 -13.56 5.48 -9.01
CA ALA A 886 -13.93 6.40 -10.06
C ALA A 886 -15.34 6.99 -9.85
N THR A 887 -15.48 8.32 -9.96
CA THR A 887 -16.77 9.04 -9.81
C THR A 887 -17.18 9.77 -11.11
N ASP A 888 -16.48 9.54 -12.20
CA ASP A 888 -16.73 10.11 -13.52
C ASP A 888 -17.85 9.34 -14.26
N TRP A 889 -19.09 9.51 -13.82
CA TRP A 889 -20.25 8.72 -14.29
C TRP A 889 -20.59 8.81 -15.79
N GLY A 890 -19.83 9.52 -16.64
CA GLY A 890 -20.05 9.58 -18.09
C GLY A 890 -21.51 9.90 -18.49
N THR A 891 -22.03 9.21 -19.51
CA THR A 891 -23.43 9.29 -19.97
C THR A 891 -24.24 8.03 -19.64
N GLY A 892 -24.14 7.54 -18.41
CA GLY A 892 -24.93 6.40 -17.95
C GLY A 892 -24.38 5.81 -16.67
N PRO A 893 -25.16 4.99 -15.96
CA PRO A 893 -24.61 4.27 -14.82
C PRO A 893 -23.54 3.27 -15.28
N ASP A 894 -22.40 3.27 -14.58
CA ASP A 894 -21.30 2.34 -14.82
C ASP A 894 -20.97 1.59 -13.53
N ASP A 895 -21.44 0.35 -13.46
CA ASP A 895 -21.39 -0.51 -12.28
C ASP A 895 -19.97 -1.00 -11.90
N THR A 896 -18.93 -0.57 -12.62
CA THR A 896 -17.51 -0.75 -12.25
C THR A 896 -16.91 0.45 -11.52
N LYS A 897 -17.72 1.43 -11.15
CA LYS A 897 -17.30 2.67 -10.50
C LYS A 897 -17.70 2.72 -9.02
N ALA A 898 -17.48 3.86 -8.36
CA ALA A 898 -17.86 4.11 -6.97
C ALA A 898 -19.32 3.76 -6.66
N VAL A 899 -19.70 3.77 -5.39
CA VAL A 899 -21.11 3.79 -5.01
C VAL A 899 -21.65 5.18 -5.32
N GLN A 900 -22.64 5.27 -6.20
CA GLN A 900 -23.26 6.57 -6.52
C GLN A 900 -24.35 6.94 -5.52
N LEU A 901 -25.22 5.99 -5.18
CA LEU A 901 -26.36 6.21 -4.28
C LEU A 901 -26.57 5.01 -3.37
N TRP A 902 -26.91 5.31 -2.12
CA TRP A 902 -27.47 4.34 -1.18
C TRP A 902 -28.98 4.24 -1.37
N ARG A 903 -29.55 3.07 -1.03
CA ARG A 903 -30.98 2.80 -1.18
C ARG A 903 -31.87 3.70 -0.31
N ASP A 904 -31.44 4.06 0.89
CA ASP A 904 -32.17 4.94 1.79
C ASP A 904 -31.85 6.42 1.54
N PRO A 905 -32.84 7.32 1.70
CA PRO A 905 -32.60 8.76 1.58
C PRO A 905 -31.80 9.28 2.78
N ILE A 906 -30.70 9.97 2.51
CA ILE A 906 -29.78 10.55 3.51
C ILE A 906 -29.78 12.07 3.37
N VAL A 907 -29.76 12.81 4.48
CA VAL A 907 -29.65 14.28 4.44
C VAL A 907 -28.23 14.66 4.03
N THR A 908 -28.09 15.41 2.93
CA THR A 908 -26.80 15.80 2.34
C THR A 908 -26.44 17.27 2.56
N ALA A 909 -27.43 18.13 2.80
CA ALA A 909 -27.19 19.54 3.07
C ALA A 909 -28.24 20.14 4.00
N VAL A 910 -27.82 21.11 4.81
CA VAL A 910 -28.67 21.83 5.76
C VAL A 910 -28.45 23.34 5.62
N SER A 911 -29.50 24.13 5.82
CA SER A 911 -29.41 25.59 5.93
C SER A 911 -30.39 26.09 6.98
N PRO A 912 -29.99 26.94 7.95
CA PRO A 912 -28.63 27.37 8.26
C PRO A 912 -27.68 26.19 8.54
N ALA A 913 -26.37 26.41 8.42
CA ALA A 913 -25.35 25.41 8.78
C ALA A 913 -25.44 25.04 10.28
N ASP A 914 -25.03 23.83 10.64
CA ASP A 914 -24.99 23.42 12.04
C ASP A 914 -24.03 24.29 12.85
N GLY A 915 -24.47 24.69 14.05
CA GLY A 915 -23.76 25.60 14.94
C GLY A 915 -23.73 27.06 14.47
N ALA A 916 -24.37 27.42 13.36
CA ALA A 916 -24.32 28.79 12.84
C ALA A 916 -24.83 29.81 13.88
N VAL A 917 -24.10 30.89 14.08
CA VAL A 917 -24.47 32.02 14.95
C VAL A 917 -24.75 33.27 14.11
N GLY A 918 -25.53 34.21 14.62
CA GLY A 918 -25.80 35.44 13.88
C GLY A 918 -26.87 35.29 12.79
N VAL A 919 -27.65 34.20 12.82
CA VAL A 919 -28.63 33.91 11.76
C VAL A 919 -29.78 34.95 11.78
N PRO A 920 -30.13 35.56 10.63
CA PRO A 920 -31.27 36.48 10.57
C PRO A 920 -32.58 35.84 11.05
N VAL A 921 -33.40 36.60 11.76
CA VAL A 921 -34.65 36.10 12.36
C VAL A 921 -35.72 35.70 11.32
N ASP A 922 -35.58 36.16 10.08
CA ASP A 922 -36.44 35.87 8.94
C ASP A 922 -35.88 34.76 8.02
N THR A 923 -34.87 34.02 8.49
CA THR A 923 -34.23 32.96 7.71
C THR A 923 -35.17 31.76 7.51
N ASN A 924 -35.26 31.30 6.25
CA ASN A 924 -35.84 30.00 5.93
C ASN A 924 -34.88 28.87 6.33
N VAL A 925 -35.43 27.77 6.81
CA VAL A 925 -34.67 26.55 7.13
C VAL A 925 -34.85 25.55 6.00
N SER A 926 -33.81 24.83 5.59
CA SER A 926 -33.93 23.81 4.54
C SER A 926 -33.08 22.58 4.81
N LEU A 927 -33.61 21.42 4.43
CA LEU A 927 -32.91 20.14 4.38
C LEU A 927 -32.92 19.61 2.95
N SER A 928 -31.79 19.09 2.48
CA SER A 928 -31.68 18.38 1.19
C SER A 928 -31.32 16.92 1.41
N TRP A 929 -31.92 16.02 0.64
CA TRP A 929 -31.66 14.58 0.67
C TRP A 929 -30.95 14.08 -0.59
N SER A 930 -30.26 12.94 -0.46
CA SER A 930 -29.55 12.25 -1.54
C SER A 930 -30.48 11.70 -2.64
N LEU A 931 -31.77 11.50 -2.32
CA LEU A 931 -32.79 10.98 -3.22
C LEU A 931 -33.99 11.94 -3.32
N PRO A 932 -34.73 11.95 -4.46
CA PRO A 932 -35.99 12.66 -4.56
C PRO A 932 -37.01 12.16 -3.54
N MET A 933 -37.56 13.04 -2.72
CA MET A 933 -38.44 12.74 -1.60
C MET A 933 -39.92 12.72 -2.03
N ASP A 934 -40.73 11.94 -1.31
CA ASP A 934 -42.17 11.82 -1.58
C ASP A 934 -42.94 13.11 -1.21
N ALA A 935 -44.12 13.31 -1.81
CA ALA A 935 -44.95 14.47 -1.49
C ALA A 935 -45.39 14.45 -0.01
N GLY A 936 -45.15 15.56 0.70
CA GLY A 936 -45.49 15.71 2.12
C GLY A 936 -44.32 15.49 3.10
N THR A 937 -43.10 15.29 2.60
CA THR A 937 -41.87 15.30 3.42
C THR A 937 -41.76 16.59 4.24
N SER A 938 -41.40 16.44 5.52
CA SER A 938 -41.30 17.56 6.48
C SER A 938 -40.22 17.27 7.53
N PHE A 939 -39.87 18.29 8.31
CA PHE A 939 -38.98 18.18 9.47
C PHE A 939 -39.50 19.04 10.62
N GLU A 940 -38.93 18.91 11.81
CA GLU A 940 -39.32 19.70 12.99
C GLU A 940 -38.30 20.81 13.25
N LEU A 941 -38.78 22.04 13.46
CA LEU A 941 -38.01 23.15 14.01
C LEU A 941 -38.53 23.45 15.41
N SER A 942 -37.66 23.39 16.42
CA SER A 942 -38.01 23.62 17.82
C SER A 942 -37.12 24.71 18.44
N GLY A 943 -37.71 25.54 19.30
CA GLY A 943 -37.00 26.51 20.12
C GLY A 943 -37.34 26.34 21.61
N PRO A 944 -36.89 27.25 22.49
CA PRO A 944 -37.12 27.14 23.93
C PRO A 944 -38.59 27.10 24.37
N SER A 945 -39.49 27.59 23.50
CA SER A 945 -40.94 27.63 23.73
C SER A 945 -41.71 26.48 23.06
N GLY A 946 -41.01 25.50 22.46
CA GLY A 946 -41.59 24.38 21.74
C GLY A 946 -41.44 24.47 20.22
N ILE A 947 -42.27 23.72 19.50
CA ILE A 947 -42.24 23.59 18.03
C ILE A 947 -42.68 24.90 17.36
N ILE A 948 -41.95 25.31 16.33
CA ILE A 948 -42.22 26.51 15.54
C ILE A 948 -43.19 26.17 14.41
N SER A 949 -44.24 26.97 14.27
CA SER A 949 -45.21 26.83 13.18
C SER A 949 -44.70 27.53 11.91
N GLY A 950 -45.00 26.94 10.75
CA GLY A 950 -44.57 27.43 9.45
C GLY A 950 -45.09 26.56 8.31
N THR A 951 -44.62 26.85 7.11
CA THR A 951 -45.02 26.16 5.88
C THR A 951 -43.85 25.48 5.20
N PHE A 952 -44.09 24.27 4.68
CA PHE A 952 -43.09 23.48 3.95
C PHE A 952 -43.33 23.56 2.44
N VAL A 953 -42.25 23.73 1.70
CA VAL A 953 -42.23 23.72 0.24
C VAL A 953 -41.14 22.76 -0.22
N LEU A 954 -41.52 21.79 -1.05
CA LEU A 954 -40.57 20.90 -1.73
C LEU A 954 -40.14 21.57 -3.04
N THR A 955 -38.84 21.58 -3.33
CA THR A 955 -38.29 22.19 -4.56
C THR A 955 -38.63 21.40 -5.82
N ASP A 956 -38.42 22.00 -7.00
CA ASP A 956 -38.75 21.39 -8.30
C ASP A 956 -37.96 20.09 -8.61
N THR A 957 -36.85 19.83 -7.91
CA THR A 957 -36.08 18.58 -8.00
C THR A 957 -36.53 17.50 -7.01
N ASN A 958 -37.51 17.80 -6.16
CA ASN A 958 -37.99 16.98 -5.05
C ASN A 958 -36.93 16.57 -4.01
N GLN A 959 -35.72 17.13 -4.02
CA GLN A 959 -34.65 16.76 -3.07
C GLN A 959 -34.54 17.68 -1.86
N THR A 960 -35.04 18.92 -1.96
CA THR A 960 -34.90 19.93 -0.90
C THR A 960 -36.27 20.33 -0.36
N VAL A 961 -36.42 20.27 0.96
CA VAL A 961 -37.58 20.81 1.68
C VAL A 961 -37.18 22.12 2.33
N ILE A 962 -37.93 23.19 2.06
CA ILE A 962 -37.77 24.52 2.65
C ILE A 962 -38.91 24.76 3.63
N PHE A 963 -38.59 25.12 4.86
CA PHE A 963 -39.49 25.58 5.91
C PHE A 963 -39.41 27.10 6.05
N THR A 964 -40.56 27.76 5.92
CA THR A 964 -40.71 29.19 6.20
C THR A 964 -41.51 29.36 7.50
N PRO A 965 -40.90 29.93 8.57
CA PRO A 965 -41.60 30.25 9.80
C PRO A 965 -42.80 31.19 9.56
N ASP A 966 -43.92 30.98 10.26
CA ASP A 966 -45.11 31.85 10.14
C ASP A 966 -44.86 33.26 10.70
N MET A 967 -43.92 33.37 11.65
CA MET A 967 -43.49 34.61 12.31
C MET A 967 -41.96 34.63 12.38
N PRO A 968 -41.33 35.82 12.40
CA PRO A 968 -39.88 35.92 12.63
C PRO A 968 -39.45 35.21 13.91
N LEU A 969 -38.30 34.52 13.84
CA LEU A 969 -37.68 33.84 14.97
C LEU A 969 -37.27 34.86 16.05
N ALA A 970 -37.21 34.42 17.31
CA ALA A 970 -36.72 35.24 18.40
C ALA A 970 -35.22 35.49 18.24
N GLN A 971 -34.76 36.69 18.57
CA GLN A 971 -33.33 37.06 18.57
C GLN A 971 -32.56 36.32 19.67
N ALA A 972 -31.24 36.19 19.50
CA ALA A 972 -30.33 35.55 20.47
C ALA A 972 -30.82 34.18 20.96
N THR A 973 -31.50 33.42 20.11
CA THR A 973 -32.18 32.17 20.48
C THR A 973 -31.64 31.01 19.65
N THR A 974 -31.28 29.93 20.32
CA THR A 974 -30.89 28.68 19.67
C THR A 974 -32.13 27.86 19.32
N TYR A 975 -32.17 27.39 18.08
CA TYR A 975 -33.19 26.50 17.54
C TYR A 975 -32.58 25.17 17.13
N THR A 976 -33.36 24.10 17.27
CA THR A 976 -32.97 22.73 16.90
C THR A 976 -33.86 22.24 15.76
N VAL A 977 -33.23 21.70 14.72
CA VAL A 977 -33.89 21.08 13.56
C VAL A 977 -33.73 19.57 13.65
N SER A 978 -34.80 18.80 13.46
CA SER A 978 -34.74 17.34 13.45
C SER A 978 -35.58 16.70 12.35
N ALA A 979 -35.05 15.66 11.71
CA ALA A 979 -35.76 14.88 10.71
C ALA A 979 -35.42 13.39 10.84
N SER A 980 -36.44 12.54 10.82
CA SER A 980 -36.29 11.08 10.85
C SER A 980 -37.42 10.40 10.09
N GLY A 981 -37.17 9.20 9.58
CA GLY A 981 -38.17 8.32 8.97
C GLY A 981 -38.85 8.87 7.72
N GLN A 982 -38.25 9.84 7.02
CA GLN A 982 -38.79 10.34 5.76
C GLN A 982 -38.66 9.29 4.64
N VAL A 983 -39.53 9.35 3.63
CA VAL A 983 -39.66 8.30 2.61
C VAL A 983 -39.35 8.85 1.20
N SER A 984 -38.63 8.05 0.42
CA SER A 984 -38.38 8.26 -1.00
C SER A 984 -38.73 6.98 -1.77
N ASN A 985 -39.81 7.01 -2.56
CA ASN A 985 -40.25 5.89 -3.39
C ASN A 985 -40.36 4.55 -2.63
N GLY A 986 -40.85 4.59 -1.39
CA GLY A 986 -40.98 3.43 -0.50
C GLY A 986 -39.74 3.05 0.31
N ASN A 987 -38.58 3.68 0.09
CA ASN A 987 -37.40 3.53 0.93
C ASN A 987 -37.43 4.53 2.09
N VAL A 988 -37.20 4.03 3.32
CA VAL A 988 -37.28 4.82 4.55
C VAL A 988 -35.89 5.31 4.95
N GLN A 989 -35.76 6.60 5.30
CA GLN A 989 -34.56 7.19 5.90
C GLN A 989 -34.13 6.38 7.13
N GLN A 990 -32.94 5.77 7.08
CA GLN A 990 -32.40 5.01 8.21
C GLN A 990 -31.61 5.90 9.18
N VAL A 991 -31.03 6.99 8.68
CA VAL A 991 -30.16 7.87 9.47
C VAL A 991 -30.90 9.14 9.86
N PRO A 992 -31.28 9.33 11.14
CA PRO A 992 -31.92 10.56 11.60
C PRO A 992 -30.92 11.72 11.61
N VAL A 993 -31.41 12.94 11.39
CA VAL A 993 -30.60 14.17 11.49
C VAL A 993 -31.12 15.04 12.63
N SER A 994 -30.21 15.65 13.39
CA SER A 994 -30.52 16.64 14.42
C SER A 994 -29.37 17.64 14.52
N TYR A 995 -29.66 18.93 14.35
CA TYR A 995 -28.65 20.00 14.37
C TYR A 995 -29.22 21.30 14.93
N SER A 996 -28.38 22.31 15.21
CA SER A 996 -28.84 23.57 15.80
C SER A 996 -28.24 24.82 15.16
N PHE A 997 -28.93 25.96 15.29
CA PHE A 997 -28.39 27.28 14.92
C PHE A 997 -28.90 28.34 15.89
N THR A 998 -28.19 29.47 15.96
CA THR A 998 -28.50 30.58 16.86
C THR A 998 -28.75 31.86 16.07
N THR A 999 -29.90 32.47 16.31
CA THR A 999 -30.29 33.73 15.69
C THR A 999 -29.46 34.91 16.20
N TYR A 1000 -29.34 35.93 15.36
CA TYR A 1000 -28.57 37.15 15.65
C TYR A 1000 -28.96 37.80 16.98
N ALA A 1001 -27.94 38.23 17.74
CA ALA A 1001 -28.06 39.00 18.96
C ALA A 1001 -27.62 40.46 18.69
N PRO A 1002 -28.45 41.47 18.97
CA PRO A 1002 -28.09 42.87 18.76
C PRO A 1002 -27.01 43.33 19.75
N THR A 1003 -26.02 44.09 19.28
CA THR A 1003 -24.97 44.66 20.13
C THR A 1003 -25.53 45.67 21.13
N ILE A 1004 -24.80 45.92 22.23
CA ILE A 1004 -25.18 46.94 23.23
C ILE A 1004 -25.42 48.32 22.57
N GLU A 1005 -24.64 48.69 21.55
CA GLU A 1005 -24.84 49.95 20.82
C GLU A 1005 -26.15 49.98 20.02
N GLU A 1006 -26.50 48.88 19.36
CA GLU A 1006 -27.76 48.75 18.60
C GLU A 1006 -28.97 48.75 19.53
N GLN A 1007 -28.86 48.13 20.71
CA GLN A 1007 -29.89 48.20 21.74
C GLN A 1007 -30.09 49.63 22.27
N PHE A 1008 -29.00 50.39 22.47
CA PHE A 1008 -29.08 51.81 22.82
C PHE A 1008 -29.77 52.65 21.73
N ASP A 1009 -29.49 52.34 20.46
CA ASP A 1009 -30.13 53.02 19.33
C ASP A 1009 -31.61 52.68 19.23
N ALA A 1010 -31.99 51.42 19.44
CA ALA A 1010 -33.39 50.98 19.49
C ALA A 1010 -34.16 51.67 20.62
N LEU A 1011 -33.60 51.72 21.84
CA LEU A 1011 -34.20 52.44 22.96
C LEU A 1011 -34.39 53.93 22.64
N THR A 1012 -33.38 54.56 22.05
CA THR A 1012 -33.42 55.98 21.68
C THR A 1012 -34.47 56.25 20.60
N ALA A 1013 -34.53 55.40 19.58
CA ALA A 1013 -35.49 55.49 18.49
C ALA A 1013 -36.93 55.31 19.01
N LYS A 1014 -37.19 54.32 19.87
CA LYS A 1014 -38.52 54.11 20.46
C LYS A 1014 -38.96 55.28 21.33
N LEU A 1015 -38.07 55.79 22.18
CA LEU A 1015 -38.35 57.00 22.99
C LEU A 1015 -38.62 58.23 22.11
N GLN A 1016 -37.88 58.38 21.01
CA GLN A 1016 -38.08 59.48 20.06
C GLN A 1016 -39.43 59.35 19.36
N MET A 1017 -39.79 58.15 18.89
CA MET A 1017 -41.07 57.87 18.25
C MET A 1017 -42.25 58.17 19.17
N LEU A 1018 -42.20 57.72 20.43
CA LEU A 1018 -43.26 58.01 21.42
C LEU A 1018 -43.33 59.50 21.79
N THR A 1019 -42.18 60.18 21.79
CA THR A 1019 -42.13 61.63 21.98
C THR A 1019 -42.82 62.36 20.82
N ASP A 1020 -42.55 61.93 19.58
CA ASP A 1020 -43.12 62.51 18.37
C ASP A 1020 -44.62 62.20 18.24
N ALA A 1021 -45.07 61.05 18.74
CA ALA A 1021 -46.47 60.67 18.83
C ALA A 1021 -47.27 61.44 19.91
N GLY A 1022 -46.58 62.16 20.80
CA GLY A 1022 -47.22 62.95 21.86
C GLY A 1022 -47.65 62.14 23.09
N GLU A 1023 -47.18 60.90 23.22
CA GLU A 1023 -47.48 59.99 24.34
C GLU A 1023 -46.86 60.46 25.66
N PHE A 1024 -45.85 61.35 25.61
CA PHE A 1024 -45.26 61.94 26.81
C PHE A 1024 -45.73 63.40 27.02
N PRO A 1025 -46.21 63.77 28.23
CA PRO A 1025 -46.67 65.13 28.50
C PRO A 1025 -45.51 66.13 28.54
N GLY A 1026 -45.68 67.25 27.83
CA GLY A 1026 -44.76 68.39 27.87
C GLY A 1026 -43.38 68.08 27.27
N ARG A 1027 -42.31 68.35 28.02
CA ARG A 1027 -40.92 68.09 27.58
C ARG A 1027 -40.38 66.74 28.02
N LEU A 1028 -41.22 65.89 28.63
CA LEU A 1028 -40.76 64.68 29.31
C LEU A 1028 -40.17 63.66 28.33
N GLY A 1029 -40.81 63.46 27.16
CA GLY A 1029 -40.30 62.54 26.14
C GLY A 1029 -38.89 62.92 25.65
N GLN A 1030 -38.67 64.20 25.33
CA GLN A 1030 -37.34 64.69 24.93
C GLN A 1030 -36.28 64.54 26.03
N ILE A 1031 -36.67 64.61 27.31
CA ILE A 1031 -35.75 64.37 28.43
C ILE A 1031 -35.33 62.89 28.47
N LEU A 1032 -36.24 61.96 28.17
CA LEU A 1032 -35.95 60.53 28.14
C LEU A 1032 -35.05 60.16 26.96
N VAL A 1033 -35.32 60.70 25.77
CA VAL A 1033 -34.42 60.57 24.59
C VAL A 1033 -33.01 61.08 24.91
N ASN A 1034 -32.90 62.27 25.51
CA ASN A 1034 -31.59 62.81 25.87
C ASN A 1034 -30.87 61.95 26.93
N ARG A 1035 -31.62 61.26 27.80
CA ARG A 1035 -31.05 60.33 28.77
C ARG A 1035 -30.59 59.02 28.14
N SER A 1036 -31.29 58.48 27.14
CA SER A 1036 -30.85 57.28 26.42
C SER A 1036 -29.58 57.55 25.62
N VAL A 1037 -29.53 58.68 24.89
CA VAL A 1037 -28.32 59.12 24.17
C VAL A 1037 -27.16 59.34 25.13
N ARG A 1038 -27.41 59.96 26.29
CA ARG A 1038 -26.39 60.17 27.32
C ARG A 1038 -25.90 58.84 27.91
N ALA A 1039 -26.79 57.87 28.12
CA ALA A 1039 -26.43 56.54 28.61
C ALA A 1039 -25.52 55.82 27.60
N LYS A 1040 -25.86 55.85 26.30
CA LYS A 1040 -25.01 55.32 25.22
C LYS A 1040 -23.62 55.94 25.22
N LEU A 1041 -23.57 57.28 25.32
CA LEU A 1041 -22.30 58.01 25.33
C LEU A 1041 -21.45 57.64 26.55
N LEU A 1042 -22.05 57.52 27.74
CA LEU A 1042 -21.36 57.13 28.96
C LEU A 1042 -20.78 55.71 28.86
N TYR A 1043 -21.56 54.77 28.32
CA TYR A 1043 -21.09 53.41 28.02
C TYR A 1043 -19.89 53.41 27.06
N SER A 1044 -19.96 54.15 25.94
CA SER A 1044 -18.87 54.21 24.96
C SER A 1044 -17.54 54.78 25.51
N TYR A 1045 -17.59 55.47 26.66
CA TYR A 1045 -16.43 55.97 27.39
C TYR A 1045 -16.00 55.08 28.58
N GLY A 1046 -16.60 53.89 28.74
CA GLY A 1046 -16.30 52.93 29.81
C GLY A 1046 -16.92 53.28 31.17
N PHE A 1047 -18.04 54.01 31.20
CA PHE A 1047 -18.73 54.41 32.43
C PHE A 1047 -20.09 53.71 32.60
N ASP A 1048 -20.07 52.42 32.93
CA ASP A 1048 -21.27 51.57 32.98
C ASP A 1048 -22.23 51.95 34.12
N ASN A 1049 -21.71 52.17 35.34
CA ASN A 1049 -22.52 52.59 36.49
C ASN A 1049 -23.35 53.88 36.22
N PRO A 1050 -22.75 54.97 35.69
CA PRO A 1050 -23.50 56.14 35.25
C PRO A 1050 -24.49 55.88 34.10
N ALA A 1051 -24.22 54.96 33.19
CA ALA A 1051 -25.12 54.58 32.11
C ALA A 1051 -26.37 53.85 32.65
N ILE A 1052 -26.16 52.85 33.52
CA ILE A 1052 -27.21 52.11 34.24
C ILE A 1052 -28.14 53.08 35.00
N LEU A 1053 -27.58 54.09 35.67
CA LEU A 1053 -28.38 55.06 36.42
C LEU A 1053 -29.32 55.88 35.51
N ASN A 1054 -28.89 56.19 34.28
CA ASN A 1054 -29.75 56.89 33.31
C ASN A 1054 -30.85 55.96 32.76
N LEU A 1055 -30.54 54.70 32.49
CA LEU A 1055 -31.51 53.68 32.07
C LEU A 1055 -32.55 53.39 33.15
N ALA A 1056 -32.14 53.30 34.42
CA ALA A 1056 -33.05 53.11 35.55
C ALA A 1056 -34.04 54.28 35.73
N VAL A 1057 -33.62 55.50 35.39
CA VAL A 1057 -34.53 56.66 35.35
C VAL A 1057 -35.55 56.49 34.23
N ILE A 1058 -35.14 56.01 33.06
CA ILE A 1058 -36.05 55.75 31.94
C ILE A 1058 -37.11 54.71 32.33
N VAL A 1059 -36.72 53.60 32.96
CA VAL A 1059 -37.65 52.56 33.46
C VAL A 1059 -38.65 53.14 34.46
N ASN A 1060 -38.17 53.88 35.47
CA ASN A 1060 -39.04 54.45 36.50
C ASN A 1060 -40.04 55.48 35.96
N VAL A 1061 -39.60 56.32 35.02
CA VAL A 1061 -40.49 57.31 34.39
C VAL A 1061 -41.50 56.60 33.49
N THR A 1062 -41.09 55.57 32.74
CA THR A 1062 -41.99 54.77 31.90
C THR A 1062 -43.09 54.13 32.74
N ASN A 1063 -42.76 53.51 33.87
CA ASN A 1063 -43.74 52.97 34.83
C ASN A 1063 -44.71 54.03 35.36
N ALA A 1064 -44.22 55.23 35.65
CA ALA A 1064 -45.06 56.33 36.12
C ALA A 1064 -46.02 56.82 35.03
N MET A 1065 -45.59 56.82 33.76
CA MET A 1065 -46.39 57.25 32.62
C MET A 1065 -47.47 56.21 32.25
N GLU A 1066 -47.16 54.91 32.32
CA GLU A 1066 -48.15 53.85 32.15
C GLU A 1066 -49.25 53.94 33.23
N ASN A 1067 -48.86 54.03 34.50
CA ASN A 1067 -49.82 54.12 35.62
C ASN A 1067 -50.70 55.38 35.57
N ALA A 1068 -50.19 56.46 34.97
CA ALA A 1068 -50.92 57.70 34.76
C ALA A 1068 -51.79 57.69 33.49
N GLY A 1069 -51.75 56.60 32.70
CA GLY A 1069 -52.52 56.43 31.47
C GLY A 1069 -52.01 57.26 30.28
N PHE A 1070 -50.76 57.71 30.32
CA PHE A 1070 -50.13 58.46 29.23
C PHE A 1070 -49.44 57.57 28.21
N LEU A 1071 -48.95 56.39 28.62
CA LEU A 1071 -48.44 55.36 27.71
C LEU A 1071 -49.39 54.18 27.68
N THR A 1072 -49.52 53.55 26.51
CA THR A 1072 -50.17 52.25 26.42
C THR A 1072 -49.35 51.20 27.19
N PRO A 1073 -49.98 50.14 27.74
CA PRO A 1073 -49.25 49.06 28.40
C PRO A 1073 -48.21 48.40 27.49
N GLU A 1074 -48.49 48.35 26.18
CA GLU A 1074 -47.62 47.77 25.15
C GLU A 1074 -46.37 48.63 24.93
N ASP A 1075 -46.54 49.95 24.72
CA ASP A 1075 -45.41 50.87 24.55
C ASP A 1075 -44.56 51.01 25.81
N ALA A 1076 -45.19 50.98 26.99
CA ALA A 1076 -44.50 50.99 28.26
C ALA A 1076 -43.69 49.71 28.51
N ALA A 1077 -44.21 48.55 28.09
CA ALA A 1077 -43.49 47.29 28.14
C ALA A 1077 -42.26 47.32 27.22
N GLU A 1078 -42.41 47.77 25.98
CA GLU A 1078 -41.32 47.79 25.00
C GLU A 1078 -40.14 48.69 25.44
N VAL A 1079 -40.44 49.90 25.95
CA VAL A 1079 -39.41 50.80 26.49
C VAL A 1079 -38.74 50.22 27.75
N ARG A 1080 -39.52 49.55 28.62
CA ARG A 1080 -38.97 48.86 29.79
C ARG A 1080 -38.03 47.74 29.39
N ASP A 1081 -38.43 46.89 28.46
CA ASP A 1081 -37.68 45.70 28.09
C ASP A 1081 -36.35 46.09 27.45
N LEU A 1082 -36.35 47.10 26.56
CA LEU A 1082 -35.13 47.67 25.99
C LEU A 1082 -34.22 48.27 27.07
N ALA A 1083 -34.76 49.09 27.97
CA ALA A 1083 -33.95 49.76 28.99
C ALA A 1083 -33.44 48.79 30.08
N THR A 1084 -34.23 47.77 30.43
CA THR A 1084 -33.87 46.78 31.45
C THR A 1084 -32.91 45.74 30.89
N GLY A 1085 -33.08 45.34 29.61
CA GLY A 1085 -32.13 44.51 28.88
C GLY A 1085 -30.73 45.13 28.87
N LEU A 1086 -30.64 46.41 28.48
CA LEU A 1086 -29.39 47.19 28.55
C LEU A 1086 -28.81 47.26 29.98
N ILE A 1087 -29.64 47.42 31.02
CA ILE A 1087 -29.16 47.42 32.41
C ILE A 1087 -28.56 46.06 32.78
N THR A 1088 -29.23 44.97 32.43
CA THR A 1088 -28.75 43.61 32.73
C THR A 1088 -27.44 43.32 32.01
N GLU A 1089 -27.32 43.70 30.74
CA GLU A 1089 -26.11 43.47 29.95
C GLU A 1089 -24.92 44.29 30.47
N LEU A 1090 -25.15 45.55 30.85
CA LEU A 1090 -24.14 46.42 31.47
C LEU A 1090 -23.75 46.02 32.90
N LEU A 1091 -24.56 45.19 33.58
CA LEU A 1091 -24.22 44.63 34.89
C LEU A 1091 -23.43 43.32 34.78
N ASN A 1092 -23.54 42.64 33.63
CA ASN A 1092 -22.84 41.40 33.35
C ASN A 1092 -21.45 41.63 32.74
N ASN A 1093 -21.25 42.77 32.05
CA ASN A 1093 -19.94 43.33 31.71
C ASN A 1093 -19.32 44.05 32.90
#